data_AF-A0A381WC70-F1
#
_entry.id   AF-A0A381WC70-F1
#
_cell.length_a   1.000
_cell.length_b   1.000
_cell.length_c   1.000
_cell.angle_alpha   90.00
_cell.angle_beta   90.00
_cell.angle_gamma   90.00
#
_symmetry.space_group_name_H-M   'P 1'
#
loop_
_entity.id
_entity.type
_entity.pdbx_description
1 polymer ?
#
loop_
_entity_poly.entity_id
_entity_poly.type
_entity_poly.pdbx_seq_one_letter_code
_entity_poly.pdbx_strand_id
1 'polypeptide(L)'
;MSFLFGFLAEAAEPTLCRWTHVPPVIDGKDEDSAWKTIENVGPFQRAWEKNPEKRKPLTETKAKVCWDRDNFYFFARMVDGDLFAKETEQDGNLWEGDVFEIFFKPSEDFSGYYEFEFNPNNAQLDLYMPQRRAGGFPRFKQDFPFTMETAVQLDGSLNKWTDRDKGWSVEGKIRWRDFVRAGGRPRAGDTWKFALCRYDFSVDFDGPNLSSIAPLKQADFHRYEDYLSLRFEGPEGDHPTKPYGISELPPLPDLKLKGRPGKPPPYQVKRAYPNLKLPFPITMAVVPGTNVMLAVIQDWSYAPSRIIRFEDKPGVDSFETMHKYDGVVYDFAFHPKFAENGFFYVGWNDGKRTRITRYHFDKKSLSFDVDSRQVIVSWEHNGHNGGAIDFGPDGFLYVTSGDGSSDSDPLLNGQRTDSLYAKVLRLDVDKPSDGKPYSVPTDNPYVGNKAFAPETWAYGFRNPWRIDVDDLTGQVWVGNNGQDLWEQVYFVTKGANYGWSVYEGSRPFYLNRKLGPTPVSKPIFEHSHAESRSLTGGIVYRGKQLPKLNGYYLYGDYSTGKIWAAKHDGEKVVDHLELADTSLNITDFKFNSRGELLIADHARIHEGGGFYHLVPTPADVKESDFPKTLSATGLFANPANHELAVGVLPYSVNAEQWVDGLNQRRAIALPAYPDESGGRKTTPIGFRRNRVWEMPEGTVLIK
;
A
#
# COMPACT_ATOMS: atom_id res chain seq x y z
N MET A 1 -4.08 26.57 66.42
CA MET A 1 -3.43 27.66 65.66
C MET A 1 -2.07 27.13 65.23
N SER A 2 -1.67 27.05 63.97
CA SER A 2 -2.24 27.54 62.72
C SER A 2 -1.87 26.57 61.59
N PHE A 3 -2.81 26.37 60.66
CA PHE A 3 -2.60 25.70 59.38
C PHE A 3 -1.74 26.59 58.46
N LEU A 4 -0.71 26.01 57.83
CA LEU A 4 -0.18 26.47 56.55
C LEU A 4 -0.97 25.75 55.44
N PHE A 5 -1.78 26.49 54.70
CA PHE A 5 -2.27 26.05 53.39
C PHE A 5 -1.27 26.51 52.33
N GLY A 6 -0.60 25.56 51.68
CA GLY A 6 0.06 25.79 50.41
C GLY A 6 -0.98 25.81 49.30
N PHE A 7 -1.03 26.89 48.52
CA PHE A 7 -1.79 26.93 47.28
C PHE A 7 -1.16 25.94 46.27
N LEU A 8 -1.90 24.90 45.91
CA LEU A 8 -1.70 24.19 44.65
C LEU A 8 -2.02 25.20 43.53
N ALA A 9 -1.11 25.39 42.58
CA ALA A 9 -1.39 26.16 41.38
C ALA A 9 -2.49 25.42 40.59
N GLU A 10 -3.67 26.02 40.46
CA GLU A 10 -4.71 25.57 39.53
C GLU A 10 -4.13 25.47 38.12
N ALA A 11 -4.38 24.35 37.43
CA ALA A 11 -4.10 24.26 36.01
C ALA A 11 -4.97 25.31 35.29
N ALA A 12 -4.35 26.14 34.45
CA ALA A 12 -5.08 27.13 33.67
C ALA A 12 -6.21 26.45 32.86
N GLU A 13 -7.39 27.07 32.82
CA GLU A 13 -8.51 26.53 32.05
C GLU A 13 -8.13 26.40 30.56
N PRO A 14 -8.54 25.32 29.89
CA PRO A 14 -8.22 25.12 28.47
C PRO A 14 -8.92 26.16 27.62
N THR A 15 -8.27 26.58 26.54
CA THR A 15 -8.93 27.33 25.47
C THR A 15 -9.97 26.42 24.80
N LEU A 16 -11.14 26.96 24.49
CA LEU A 16 -12.23 26.18 23.90
C LEU A 16 -12.27 26.33 22.38
N CYS A 17 -12.27 25.21 21.65
CA CYS A 17 -12.64 25.15 20.24
C CYS A 17 -14.08 24.67 20.16
N ARG A 18 -15.02 25.60 19.96
CA ARG A 18 -16.46 25.28 19.99
C ARG A 18 -16.95 24.77 18.64
N TRP A 19 -17.88 23.83 18.67
CA TRP A 19 -18.56 23.32 17.49
C TRP A 19 -19.41 24.41 16.83
N THR A 20 -19.36 24.49 15.51
CA THR A 20 -20.27 25.30 14.71
C THR A 20 -21.19 24.42 13.87
N HIS A 21 -22.48 24.76 13.85
CA HIS A 21 -23.45 24.14 12.95
C HIS A 21 -23.57 24.87 11.61
N VAL A 22 -22.97 26.08 11.52
CA VAL A 22 -22.98 26.91 10.33
C VAL A 22 -21.52 27.22 9.99
N PRO A 23 -20.95 26.59 8.95
CA PRO A 23 -19.59 26.89 8.51
C PRO A 23 -19.41 28.39 8.18
N PRO A 24 -18.30 29.02 8.59
CA PRO A 24 -17.91 30.34 8.09
C PRO A 24 -17.74 30.35 6.57
N VAL A 25 -17.99 31.51 5.95
CA VAL A 25 -17.68 31.77 4.56
C VAL A 25 -16.26 32.33 4.51
N ILE A 26 -15.34 31.61 3.88
CA ILE A 26 -13.92 32.00 3.86
C ILE A 26 -13.72 33.21 2.94
N ASP A 27 -13.82 34.42 3.51
CA ASP A 27 -13.67 35.70 2.82
C ASP A 27 -12.68 36.66 3.51
N GLY A 28 -12.11 36.25 4.65
CA GLY A 28 -11.10 36.99 5.40
C GLY A 28 -11.70 37.96 6.42
N LYS A 29 -12.99 37.84 6.74
CA LYS A 29 -13.72 38.70 7.69
C LYS A 29 -14.35 37.88 8.82
N ASP A 30 -14.65 38.53 9.94
CA ASP A 30 -15.31 37.90 11.09
C ASP A 30 -16.79 38.30 11.25
N GLU A 31 -17.43 38.70 10.15
CA GLU A 31 -18.80 39.22 10.14
C GLU A 31 -19.87 38.11 10.16
N ASP A 32 -19.46 36.88 9.85
CA ASP A 32 -20.33 35.71 9.79
C ASP A 32 -20.96 35.36 11.14
N SER A 33 -22.14 34.75 11.05
CA SER A 33 -22.87 34.26 12.23
C SER A 33 -22.07 33.28 13.08
N ALA A 34 -21.19 32.49 12.45
CA ALA A 34 -20.29 31.58 13.13
C ALA A 34 -19.39 32.33 14.13
N TRP A 35 -18.66 33.35 13.67
CA TRP A 35 -17.67 34.08 14.47
C TRP A 35 -18.24 34.99 15.57
N LYS A 36 -19.52 35.36 15.46
CA LYS A 36 -20.20 36.21 16.48
C LYS A 36 -20.39 35.50 17.81
N THR A 37 -20.41 34.16 17.80
CA THR A 37 -20.61 33.33 19.00
C THR A 37 -19.30 32.75 19.56
N ILE A 38 -18.18 32.98 18.87
CA ILE A 38 -16.87 32.45 19.23
C ILE A 38 -16.04 33.52 19.93
N GLU A 39 -15.53 33.17 21.10
CA GLU A 39 -14.66 34.02 21.90
C GLU A 39 -13.26 34.13 21.28
N ASN A 40 -12.57 35.23 21.56
CA ASN A 40 -11.17 35.36 21.14
C ASN A 40 -10.29 34.44 21.98
N VAL A 41 -9.32 33.80 21.33
CA VAL A 41 -8.26 33.03 22.00
C VAL A 41 -7.07 33.95 22.32
N GLY A 42 -6.40 33.70 23.44
CA GLY A 42 -5.26 34.51 23.89
C GLY A 42 -5.42 35.05 25.32
N PRO A 43 -4.58 36.00 25.74
CA PRO A 43 -3.92 37.03 24.92
C PRO A 43 -2.63 36.60 24.20
N PHE A 44 -2.30 37.26 23.09
CA PHE A 44 -0.96 37.20 22.50
C PHE A 44 0.05 37.93 23.39
N GLN A 45 1.23 37.34 23.55
CA GLN A 45 2.26 37.78 24.49
C GLN A 45 3.66 37.34 24.06
N ARG A 46 4.67 37.94 24.70
CA ARG A 46 6.09 37.64 24.63
C ARG A 46 6.55 37.05 25.95
N ALA A 47 5.98 35.91 26.35
CA ALA A 47 6.14 35.35 27.70
C ALA A 47 7.60 35.05 28.09
N TRP A 48 8.47 34.85 27.10
CA TRP A 48 9.92 34.68 27.26
C TRP A 48 10.65 35.95 27.72
N GLU A 49 10.01 37.13 27.66
CA GLU A 49 10.61 38.38 28.11
C GLU A 49 10.78 38.40 29.63
N LYS A 50 12.02 38.70 30.05
CA LYS A 50 12.38 38.78 31.47
C LYS A 50 11.74 39.98 32.16
N ASN A 51 11.59 41.10 31.44
CA ASN A 51 10.88 42.28 31.95
C ASN A 51 9.37 42.11 31.71
N PRO A 52 8.52 42.02 32.75
CA PRO A 52 7.07 41.88 32.60
C PRO A 52 6.42 42.98 31.76
N GLU A 53 6.95 44.21 31.81
CA GLU A 53 6.42 45.34 31.03
C GLU A 53 6.59 45.15 29.52
N LYS A 54 7.57 44.33 29.09
CA LYS A 54 7.85 44.01 27.69
C LYS A 54 7.13 42.75 27.19
N ARG A 55 6.34 42.08 28.04
CA ARG A 55 5.60 40.86 27.66
C ARG A 55 4.39 41.13 26.77
N LYS A 56 3.86 42.37 26.78
CA LYS A 56 2.78 42.76 25.88
C LYS A 56 3.36 42.93 24.46
N PRO A 57 2.70 42.40 23.41
CA PRO A 57 3.14 42.65 22.05
C PRO A 57 3.02 44.15 21.71
N LEU A 58 3.86 44.64 20.79
CA LEU A 58 3.85 46.04 20.37
C LEU A 58 2.56 46.39 19.62
N THR A 59 2.02 45.43 18.88
CA THR A 59 0.76 45.55 18.13
C THR A 59 -0.26 44.51 18.61
N GLU A 60 -1.55 44.79 18.41
CA GLU A 60 -2.63 43.89 18.83
C GLU A 60 -2.85 42.76 17.82
N THR A 61 -3.12 41.56 18.32
CA THR A 61 -3.61 40.42 17.53
C THR A 61 -4.81 39.79 18.24
N LYS A 62 -5.88 39.56 17.49
CA LYS A 62 -7.09 38.85 17.95
C LYS A 62 -7.33 37.65 17.05
N ALA A 63 -7.58 36.49 17.63
CA ALA A 63 -7.86 35.28 16.87
C ALA A 63 -9.06 34.52 17.46
N LYS A 64 -9.76 33.77 16.61
CA LYS A 64 -10.90 32.91 16.96
C LYS A 64 -10.70 31.56 16.29
N VAL A 65 -11.18 30.50 16.94
CA VAL A 65 -11.13 29.13 16.41
C VAL A 65 -12.42 28.39 16.69
N CYS A 66 -12.91 27.63 15.72
CA CYS A 66 -14.06 26.75 15.87
C CYS A 66 -13.91 25.53 14.96
N TRP A 67 -14.85 24.58 15.04
CA TRP A 67 -14.77 23.37 14.23
C TRP A 67 -16.14 22.80 13.90
N ASP A 68 -16.19 21.98 12.85
CA ASP A 68 -17.35 21.16 12.54
C ASP A 68 -16.93 19.71 12.26
N ARG A 69 -17.82 18.95 11.61
CA ARG A 69 -17.59 17.55 11.27
C ARG A 69 -16.37 17.34 10.38
N ASP A 70 -16.11 18.26 9.46
CA ASP A 70 -15.18 18.04 8.35
C ASP A 70 -13.93 18.93 8.47
N ASN A 71 -14.03 20.07 9.16
CA ASN A 71 -12.99 21.09 9.17
C ASN A 71 -12.73 21.71 10.55
N PHE A 72 -11.48 22.11 10.73
CA PHE A 72 -11.06 23.14 11.67
C PHE A 72 -11.20 24.51 10.99
N TYR A 73 -11.66 25.52 11.71
CA TYR A 73 -11.76 26.91 11.22
C TYR A 73 -10.99 27.86 12.11
N PHE A 74 -10.37 28.86 11.50
CA PHE A 74 -9.69 29.94 12.20
C PHE A 74 -9.95 31.30 11.55
N PHE A 75 -9.90 32.33 12.37
CA PHE A 75 -9.85 33.72 11.96
C PHE A 75 -8.83 34.46 12.82
N ALA A 76 -8.00 35.31 12.22
CA ALA A 76 -7.09 36.19 12.92
C ALA A 76 -7.10 37.60 12.31
N ARG A 77 -7.18 38.62 13.17
CA ARG A 77 -7.04 40.04 12.82
C ARG A 77 -5.84 40.62 13.55
N MET A 78 -4.96 41.25 12.80
CA MET A 78 -3.66 41.73 13.26
C MET A 78 -3.56 43.22 12.93
N VAL A 79 -3.35 44.04 13.96
CA VAL A 79 -3.02 45.46 13.78
C VAL A 79 -1.59 45.53 13.29
N ASP A 80 -1.36 46.22 12.18
CA ASP A 80 -0.05 46.33 11.55
C ASP A 80 0.07 47.67 10.86
N GLY A 81 1.17 48.37 11.12
CA GLY A 81 1.43 49.71 10.57
C GLY A 81 2.20 49.69 9.25
N ASP A 82 2.77 48.54 8.88
CA ASP A 82 3.65 48.38 7.73
C ASP A 82 3.53 46.94 7.18
N LEU A 83 2.56 46.72 6.29
CA LEU A 83 2.30 45.39 5.76
C LEU A 83 3.47 44.92 4.88
N PHE A 84 4.18 43.88 5.30
CA PHE A 84 5.38 43.38 4.65
C PHE A 84 5.31 41.88 4.35
N ALA A 85 5.09 41.52 3.08
CA ALA A 85 5.15 40.14 2.63
C ALA A 85 5.62 40.07 1.17
N LYS A 86 6.82 39.52 0.94
CA LYS A 86 7.35 39.30 -0.41
C LYS A 86 7.02 37.93 -0.97
N GLU A 87 6.90 36.94 -0.11
CA GLU A 87 6.65 35.56 -0.53
C GLU A 87 5.21 35.40 -1.02
N THR A 88 5.06 34.72 -2.16
CA THR A 88 3.76 34.46 -2.83
C THR A 88 3.57 32.97 -3.13
N GLU A 89 4.64 32.18 -3.03
CA GLU A 89 4.60 30.75 -3.33
C GLU A 89 4.02 29.94 -2.15
N GLN A 90 3.24 28.91 -2.48
CA GLN A 90 2.88 27.90 -1.49
C GLN A 90 4.14 27.14 -1.04
N ASP A 91 4.23 26.87 0.27
CA ASP A 91 5.40 26.29 0.95
C ASP A 91 6.69 27.12 0.82
N GLY A 92 6.56 28.45 0.74
CA GLY A 92 7.68 29.40 0.80
C GLY A 92 8.13 29.71 2.24
N ASN A 93 9.20 30.49 2.39
CA ASN A 93 9.72 30.92 3.70
C ASN A 93 8.89 32.11 4.25
N LEU A 94 7.66 31.86 4.73
CA LEU A 94 6.75 32.96 5.06
C LEU A 94 7.21 33.81 6.27
N TRP A 95 7.98 33.22 7.19
CA TRP A 95 8.59 33.90 8.36
C TRP A 95 9.62 34.99 8.04
N GLU A 96 9.99 35.18 6.76
CA GLU A 96 10.83 36.31 6.32
C GLU A 96 10.06 37.64 6.21
N GLY A 97 8.74 37.63 6.42
CA GLY A 97 7.88 38.80 6.54
C GLY A 97 6.75 38.58 7.56
N ASP A 98 5.67 39.36 7.44
CA ASP A 98 4.49 39.22 8.28
C ASP A 98 3.87 37.84 8.07
N VAL A 99 3.69 37.12 9.17
CA VAL A 99 3.12 35.78 9.12
C VAL A 99 2.33 35.48 10.39
N PHE A 100 1.21 34.78 10.19
CA PHE A 100 0.39 34.20 11.23
C PHE A 100 0.55 32.68 11.18
N GLU A 101 0.83 32.06 12.33
CA GLU A 101 1.14 30.64 12.41
C GLU A 101 0.22 29.91 13.39
N ILE A 102 -0.11 28.67 13.06
CA ILE A 102 -0.93 27.77 13.86
C ILE A 102 -0.17 26.47 14.09
N PHE A 103 -0.02 26.09 15.35
CA PHE A 103 0.61 24.83 15.73
C PHE A 103 -0.37 23.89 16.45
N PHE A 104 -0.31 22.60 16.13
CA PHE A 104 -1.04 21.55 16.86
C PHE A 104 -0.14 20.41 17.29
N LYS A 105 -0.28 19.99 18.55
CA LYS A 105 0.29 18.77 19.12
C LYS A 105 -0.86 17.91 19.67
N PRO A 106 -1.40 16.96 18.88
CA PRO A 106 -2.67 16.29 19.20
C PRO A 106 -2.66 15.34 20.39
N SER A 107 -1.50 14.80 20.78
CA SER A 107 -1.39 13.86 21.90
C SER A 107 0.01 13.92 22.52
N GLU A 108 0.13 13.79 23.84
CA GLU A 108 1.42 13.69 24.54
C GLU A 108 2.21 12.44 24.14
N ASP A 109 1.53 11.31 23.91
CA ASP A 109 2.13 10.02 23.55
C ASP A 109 2.58 9.95 22.08
N PHE A 110 2.21 10.95 21.29
CA PHE A 110 2.55 11.06 19.88
C PHE A 110 3.61 12.14 19.67
N SER A 111 4.77 11.81 19.10
CA SER A 111 5.88 12.76 18.93
C SER A 111 5.64 13.85 17.88
N GLY A 112 4.72 13.63 16.94
CA GLY A 112 4.49 14.52 15.80
C GLY A 112 3.64 15.74 16.14
N TYR A 113 3.83 16.81 15.37
CA TYR A 113 3.06 18.05 15.46
C TYR A 113 2.89 18.70 14.09
N TYR A 114 1.94 19.61 14.00
CA TYR A 114 1.56 20.32 12.78
C TYR A 114 1.90 21.80 12.90
N GLU A 115 2.21 22.41 11.78
CA GLU A 115 2.45 23.84 11.59
C GLU A 115 1.75 24.29 10.32
N PHE A 116 1.07 25.42 10.41
CA PHE A 116 0.43 26.09 9.29
C PHE A 116 0.77 27.56 9.35
N GLU A 117 1.23 28.14 8.24
CA GLU A 117 1.58 29.56 8.17
C GLU A 117 0.79 30.26 7.07
N PHE A 118 0.47 31.53 7.31
CA PHE A 118 -0.31 32.37 6.40
C PHE A 118 0.24 33.79 6.40
N ASN A 119 0.41 34.40 5.23
CA ASN A 119 0.93 35.78 5.11
C ASN A 119 -0.08 36.73 4.42
N PRO A 120 0.18 38.05 4.40
CA PRO A 120 -0.64 39.04 3.69
C PRO A 120 -0.86 38.81 2.18
N ASN A 121 0.00 38.05 1.49
CA ASN A 121 -0.22 37.66 0.08
C ASN A 121 -1.19 36.47 -0.07
N ASN A 122 -1.72 35.96 1.03
CA ASN A 122 -2.46 34.69 1.08
C ASN A 122 -1.62 33.48 0.65
N ALA A 123 -0.29 33.57 0.75
CA ALA A 123 0.59 32.41 0.63
C ALA A 123 0.45 31.53 1.88
N GLN A 124 0.62 30.22 1.70
CA GLN A 124 0.36 29.21 2.72
C GLN A 124 1.56 28.28 2.87
N LEU A 125 1.84 27.86 4.10
CA LEU A 125 2.75 26.74 4.39
C LEU A 125 1.97 25.69 5.17
N ASP A 126 2.10 24.43 4.78
CA ASP A 126 1.57 23.30 5.52
C ASP A 126 2.64 22.25 5.85
N LEU A 127 2.82 21.98 7.14
CA LEU A 127 3.87 21.09 7.60
C LEU A 127 3.37 20.11 8.65
N TYR A 128 3.76 18.85 8.45
CA TYR A 128 3.74 17.82 9.49
C TYR A 128 5.19 17.46 9.86
N MET A 129 5.53 17.64 11.14
CA MET A 129 6.83 17.26 11.67
C MET A 129 6.70 16.02 12.56
N PRO A 130 7.42 14.92 12.28
CA PRO A 130 7.30 13.68 13.06
C PRO A 130 7.86 13.80 14.48
N GLN A 131 8.78 14.75 14.70
CA GLN A 131 9.28 15.18 16.01
C GLN A 131 10.10 16.49 15.83
N ARG A 132 10.31 17.25 16.91
CA ARG A 132 11.18 18.43 16.90
C ARG A 132 12.60 18.04 16.48
N ARG A 133 13.25 18.85 15.64
CA ARG A 133 14.61 18.62 15.07
C ARG A 133 14.75 17.41 14.14
N ALA A 134 13.66 16.92 13.53
CA ALA A 134 13.70 15.81 12.57
C ALA A 134 14.26 16.14 11.17
N GLY A 135 14.84 17.32 10.96
CA GLY A 135 15.33 17.79 9.66
C GLY A 135 14.74 19.11 9.17
N GLY A 136 13.73 19.66 9.87
CA GLY A 136 13.17 20.99 9.63
C GLY A 136 12.40 21.14 8.31
N PHE A 137 12.01 22.37 8.00
CA PHE A 137 11.25 22.76 6.80
C PHE A 137 11.77 22.14 5.48
N PRO A 138 13.08 22.18 5.14
CA PRO A 138 13.56 21.69 3.83
C PRO A 138 13.28 20.20 3.58
N ARG A 139 13.12 19.41 4.66
CA ARG A 139 12.87 17.97 4.58
C ARG A 139 11.39 17.64 4.43
N PHE A 140 10.52 18.44 5.03
CA PHE A 140 9.11 18.08 5.20
C PHE A 140 8.15 18.93 4.38
N LYS A 141 8.61 20.04 3.79
CA LYS A 141 7.82 20.76 2.79
C LYS A 141 7.40 19.80 1.67
N GLN A 142 6.15 19.84 1.26
CA GLN A 142 5.56 18.99 0.21
C GLN A 142 5.56 17.47 0.49
N ASP A 143 5.95 17.00 1.69
CA ASP A 143 5.91 15.56 2.02
C ASP A 143 4.47 15.03 2.11
N PHE A 144 3.53 15.91 2.46
CA PHE A 144 2.12 15.56 2.59
C PHE A 144 1.23 16.79 2.36
N PRO A 145 0.47 16.86 1.24
CA PRO A 145 -0.35 18.02 0.95
C PRO A 145 -1.56 18.10 1.90
N PHE A 146 -1.83 19.28 2.43
CA PHE A 146 -3.03 19.56 3.21
C PHE A 146 -4.09 20.26 2.34
N THR A 147 -5.35 19.95 2.59
CA THR A 147 -6.50 20.59 1.94
C THR A 147 -6.94 21.78 2.78
N MET A 148 -6.51 22.97 2.38
CA MET A 148 -6.84 24.24 3.04
C MET A 148 -7.51 25.21 2.07
N GLU A 149 -8.38 26.06 2.61
CA GLU A 149 -8.95 27.21 1.91
C GLU A 149 -8.79 28.43 2.82
N THR A 150 -8.20 29.51 2.30
CA THR A 150 -7.93 30.72 3.05
C THR A 150 -8.25 31.97 2.25
N ALA A 151 -8.60 33.04 2.96
CA ALA A 151 -8.79 34.36 2.42
C ALA A 151 -8.16 35.42 3.33
N VAL A 152 -7.59 36.45 2.72
CA VAL A 152 -6.92 37.55 3.40
C VAL A 152 -7.59 38.88 3.04
N GLN A 153 -7.74 39.75 4.03
CA GLN A 153 -8.14 41.16 3.85
C GLN A 153 -7.02 42.07 4.33
N LEU A 154 -6.69 43.06 3.51
CA LEU A 154 -5.70 44.09 3.84
C LEU A 154 -6.41 45.42 4.10
N ASP A 155 -6.09 46.09 5.20
CA ASP A 155 -6.44 47.49 5.46
C ASP A 155 -5.16 48.33 5.34
N GLY A 156 -4.67 48.45 4.12
CA GLY A 156 -3.37 49.05 3.83
C GLY A 156 -2.83 48.74 2.42
N SER A 157 -1.57 49.11 2.19
CA SER A 157 -0.83 48.86 0.95
C SER A 157 0.33 47.90 1.20
N LEU A 158 0.24 46.69 0.65
CA LEU A 158 1.28 45.69 0.84
C LEU A 158 2.65 46.15 0.28
N ASN A 159 3.70 45.94 1.07
CA ASN A 159 5.12 46.23 0.78
C ASN A 159 5.42 47.73 0.55
N LYS A 160 4.69 48.64 1.22
CA LYS A 160 4.87 50.08 1.05
C LYS A 160 5.17 50.82 2.36
N TRP A 161 6.30 50.49 2.98
CA TRP A 161 6.84 51.06 4.24
C TRP A 161 6.78 52.59 4.45
N THR A 162 6.58 53.37 3.39
CA THR A 162 6.40 54.83 3.45
C THR A 162 5.01 55.29 3.87
N ASP A 163 3.96 54.45 3.74
CA ASP A 163 2.64 54.78 4.27
C ASP A 163 2.42 54.15 5.66
N ARG A 164 1.18 54.21 6.14
CA ARG A 164 0.79 53.69 7.45
C ARG A 164 -0.49 52.91 7.28
N ASP A 165 -0.35 51.61 7.41
CA ASP A 165 -1.44 50.66 7.31
C ASP A 165 -2.17 50.55 8.65
N LYS A 166 -3.33 49.88 8.64
CA LYS A 166 -4.06 49.56 9.86
C LYS A 166 -3.95 48.09 10.25
N GLY A 167 -3.66 47.22 9.28
CA GLY A 167 -3.43 45.80 9.52
C GLY A 167 -3.98 44.89 8.44
N TRP A 168 -4.08 43.62 8.80
CA TRP A 168 -4.60 42.57 7.93
C TRP A 168 -5.35 41.50 8.73
N SER A 169 -6.17 40.72 8.03
CA SER A 169 -6.80 39.54 8.60
C SER A 169 -6.68 38.34 7.68
N VAL A 170 -6.65 37.16 8.28
CA VAL A 170 -6.71 35.87 7.60
C VAL A 170 -7.84 35.03 8.18
N GLU A 171 -8.59 34.38 7.31
CA GLU A 171 -9.60 33.39 7.65
C GLU A 171 -9.31 32.12 6.87
N GLY A 172 -9.55 30.96 7.48
CA GLY A 172 -9.37 29.72 6.76
C GLY A 172 -10.03 28.50 7.38
N LYS A 173 -10.04 27.42 6.60
CA LYS A 173 -10.46 26.08 7.02
C LYS A 173 -9.45 25.02 6.62
N ILE A 174 -9.25 24.03 7.49
CA ILE A 174 -8.32 22.91 7.32
C ILE A 174 -9.10 21.60 7.52
N ARG A 175 -8.99 20.65 6.57
CA ARG A 175 -9.75 19.39 6.64
C ARG A 175 -9.21 18.43 7.70
N TRP A 176 -10.11 17.85 8.49
CA TRP A 176 -9.75 16.85 9.50
C TRP A 176 -9.16 15.56 8.94
N ARG A 177 -9.51 15.21 7.70
CA ARG A 177 -8.95 14.04 7.02
C ARG A 177 -7.42 14.12 6.90
N ASP A 178 -6.86 15.31 6.87
CA ASP A 178 -5.42 15.51 6.66
C ASP A 178 -4.63 15.38 7.97
N PHE A 179 -5.32 15.32 9.11
CA PHE A 179 -4.76 14.98 10.43
C PHE A 179 -4.65 13.46 10.67
N VAL A 180 -4.84 12.62 9.65
CA VAL A 180 -4.88 11.14 9.79
C VAL A 180 -3.65 10.56 10.49
N ARG A 181 -2.47 11.19 10.34
CA ARG A 181 -1.22 10.76 10.98
C ARG A 181 -1.25 10.88 12.51
N ALA A 182 -2.08 11.77 13.04
CA ALA A 182 -2.28 11.99 14.47
C ALA A 182 -3.62 11.44 14.99
N GLY A 183 -4.30 10.60 14.21
CA GLY A 183 -5.59 10.00 14.58
C GLY A 183 -6.80 10.66 13.92
N GLY A 184 -6.60 11.69 13.09
CA GLY A 184 -7.67 12.37 12.36
C GLY A 184 -8.39 13.43 13.19
N ARG A 185 -9.72 13.53 12.98
CA ARG A 185 -10.59 14.49 13.64
C ARG A 185 -10.59 14.33 15.17
N PRO A 186 -10.52 15.43 15.96
CA PRO A 186 -10.72 15.38 17.40
C PRO A 186 -12.15 15.02 17.78
N ARG A 187 -12.34 14.45 18.97
CA ARG A 187 -13.66 14.17 19.55
C ARG A 187 -14.09 15.32 20.45
N ALA A 188 -15.39 15.47 20.65
CA ALA A 188 -15.90 16.33 21.72
C ALA A 188 -15.33 15.86 23.07
N GLY A 189 -14.69 16.77 23.80
CA GLY A 189 -13.97 16.53 25.04
C GLY A 189 -12.47 16.29 24.87
N ASP A 190 -11.98 15.98 23.66
CA ASP A 190 -10.54 15.83 23.44
C ASP A 190 -9.82 17.15 23.72
N THR A 191 -8.60 17.04 24.24
CA THR A 191 -7.73 18.19 24.47
C THR A 191 -6.44 17.99 23.69
N TRP A 192 -6.13 18.94 22.81
CA TRP A 192 -4.85 19.01 22.11
C TRP A 192 -3.99 20.11 22.72
N LYS A 193 -2.68 20.06 22.49
CA LYS A 193 -1.83 21.23 22.70
C LYS A 193 -1.81 22.09 21.44
N PHE A 194 -1.89 23.41 21.58
CA PHE A 194 -1.88 24.33 20.45
C PHE A 194 -1.18 25.66 20.77
N ALA A 195 -0.73 26.33 19.72
CA ALA A 195 -0.26 27.70 19.79
C ALA A 195 -0.69 28.44 18.52
N LEU A 196 -0.97 29.74 18.70
CA LEU A 196 -1.09 30.71 17.62
C LEU A 196 0.05 31.70 17.79
N CYS A 197 0.73 32.00 16.72
CA CYS A 197 1.94 32.82 16.74
C CYS A 197 1.89 33.88 15.63
N ARG A 198 2.65 34.96 15.82
CA ARG A 198 2.76 36.06 14.85
C ARG A 198 4.20 36.52 14.74
N TYR A 199 4.66 36.70 13.51
CA TYR A 199 5.76 37.60 13.16
C TYR A 199 5.15 38.89 12.63
N ASP A 200 5.70 40.02 13.07
CA ASP A 200 5.22 41.37 12.79
C ASP A 200 6.45 42.21 12.44
N PHE A 201 6.60 42.53 11.16
CA PHE A 201 7.71 43.30 10.64
C PHE A 201 7.26 44.73 10.40
N SER A 202 8.01 45.68 10.93
CA SER A 202 7.76 47.09 10.66
C SER A 202 9.06 47.87 10.68
N VAL A 203 9.14 48.91 9.87
CA VAL A 203 10.20 49.93 9.97
C VAL A 203 10.27 50.59 11.36
N ASP A 204 9.23 50.49 12.17
CA ASP A 204 9.19 51.04 13.53
C ASP A 204 9.82 50.09 14.58
N PHE A 205 10.24 48.86 14.20
CA PHE A 205 10.80 47.84 15.10
C PHE A 205 12.25 47.44 14.77
N ASP A 206 13.05 47.17 15.81
CA ASP A 206 14.36 46.52 15.65
C ASP A 206 14.19 45.00 15.51
N GLY A 207 13.91 44.55 14.28
CA GLY A 207 13.63 43.14 13.95
C GLY A 207 12.16 42.72 14.15
N PRO A 208 11.81 41.44 13.92
CA PRO A 208 10.42 41.00 14.00
C PRO A 208 9.88 41.08 15.43
N ASN A 209 8.71 41.69 15.58
CA ASN A 209 7.95 41.73 16.83
C ASN A 209 7.16 40.42 17.00
N LEU A 210 7.86 39.38 17.48
CA LEU A 210 7.27 38.07 17.72
C LEU A 210 6.22 38.10 18.83
N SER A 211 5.12 37.35 18.69
CA SER A 211 4.18 37.10 19.79
C SER A 211 3.45 35.77 19.65
N SER A 212 2.99 35.20 20.76
CA SER A 212 2.22 33.95 20.79
C SER A 212 1.18 33.96 21.90
N ILE A 213 0.08 33.23 21.74
CA ILE A 213 -0.83 32.94 22.86
C ILE A 213 -0.21 31.98 23.87
N ALA A 214 0.71 31.12 23.42
CA ALA A 214 1.37 30.16 24.29
C ALA A 214 2.38 30.87 25.20
N PRO A 215 2.43 30.52 26.51
CA PRO A 215 3.40 31.09 27.45
C PRO A 215 4.81 30.49 27.25
N LEU A 216 5.37 30.67 26.05
CA LEU A 216 6.64 30.08 25.65
C LEU A 216 7.79 30.59 26.55
N LYS A 217 8.62 29.66 27.03
CA LYS A 217 9.76 29.99 27.91
C LYS A 217 10.93 30.60 27.16
N GLN A 218 10.96 30.44 25.83
CA GLN A 218 11.97 30.96 24.91
C GLN A 218 11.27 31.43 23.64
N ALA A 219 11.89 32.34 22.89
CA ALA A 219 11.41 32.78 21.58
C ALA A 219 11.64 31.70 20.51
N ASP A 220 10.96 30.57 20.66
CA ASP A 220 11.00 29.39 19.79
C ASP A 220 9.59 28.81 19.70
N PHE A 221 8.91 29.04 18.58
CA PHE A 221 7.52 28.65 18.37
C PHE A 221 7.33 27.13 18.27
N HIS A 222 8.39 26.33 18.05
CA HIS A 222 8.30 24.87 18.02
C HIS A 222 8.39 24.21 19.41
N ARG A 223 8.37 24.99 20.50
CA ARG A 223 8.36 24.47 21.88
C ARG A 223 6.96 24.04 22.32
N TYR A 224 6.49 22.93 21.73
CA TYR A 224 5.17 22.38 22.05
C TYR A 224 4.97 21.98 23.51
N GLU A 225 6.02 21.89 24.33
CA GLU A 225 5.89 21.66 25.78
C GLU A 225 5.27 22.85 26.52
N ASP A 226 5.38 24.04 25.94
CA ASP A 226 4.90 25.30 26.51
C ASP A 226 3.55 25.74 25.90
N TYR A 227 2.95 24.94 25.01
CA TYR A 227 1.67 25.22 24.35
C TYR A 227 0.48 25.18 25.31
N LEU A 228 -0.57 25.93 24.97
CA LEU A 228 -1.83 25.92 25.69
C LEU A 228 -2.63 24.66 25.36
N SER A 229 -3.57 24.32 26.24
CA SER A 229 -4.55 23.27 25.97
C SER A 229 -5.72 23.82 25.16
N LEU A 230 -6.08 23.15 24.07
CA LEU A 230 -7.27 23.38 23.25
C LEU A 230 -8.25 22.24 23.46
N ARG A 231 -9.38 22.50 24.13
CA ARG A 231 -10.45 21.53 24.33
C ARG A 231 -11.50 21.68 23.25
N PHE A 232 -11.83 20.59 22.57
CA PHE A 232 -12.88 20.57 21.55
C PHE A 232 -14.25 20.36 22.20
N GLU A 233 -15.14 21.34 22.09
CA GLU A 233 -16.53 21.21 22.54
C GLU A 233 -17.44 20.95 21.35
N GLY A 234 -18.39 20.02 21.48
CA GLY A 234 -19.32 19.67 20.42
C GLY A 234 -20.41 18.70 20.88
N PRO A 235 -21.33 18.31 19.99
CA PRO A 235 -22.45 17.45 20.36
C PRO A 235 -21.98 16.10 20.94
N GLU A 236 -22.46 15.77 22.14
CA GLU A 236 -22.26 14.45 22.74
C GLU A 236 -22.96 13.38 21.87
N GLY A 237 -22.26 12.29 21.55
CA GLY A 237 -22.81 11.17 20.79
C GLY A 237 -22.36 11.05 19.32
N ASP A 238 -21.59 12.00 18.78
CA ASP A 238 -20.94 11.86 17.46
C ASP A 238 -19.75 10.88 17.48
N HIS A 239 -19.40 10.39 18.66
CA HIS A 239 -18.70 9.15 18.93
C HIS A 239 -19.28 8.55 20.23
N PRO A 240 -19.52 7.23 20.32
CA PRO A 240 -19.93 6.62 21.58
C PRO A 240 -18.82 6.83 22.62
N THR A 241 -19.15 7.50 23.72
CA THR A 241 -18.31 7.53 24.93
C THR A 241 -18.10 6.09 25.37
N LYS A 242 -16.86 5.58 25.27
CA LYS A 242 -16.53 4.26 25.81
C LYS A 242 -15.18 4.23 26.52
N PRO A 243 -15.09 3.49 27.62
CA PRO A 243 -13.86 3.28 28.35
C PRO A 243 -12.86 2.58 27.44
N TYR A 244 -11.64 3.10 27.39
CA TYR A 244 -10.52 2.32 26.90
C TYR A 244 -10.23 1.19 27.90
N GLY A 245 -9.87 0.01 27.41
CA GLY A 245 -9.43 -1.12 28.22
C GLY A 245 -10.57 -1.85 28.94
N ILE A 246 -11.08 -2.91 28.31
CA ILE A 246 -11.62 -4.02 29.12
C ILE A 246 -10.43 -4.66 29.83
N SER A 247 -10.43 -4.65 31.16
CA SER A 247 -9.37 -5.29 31.96
C SER A 247 -9.41 -6.81 31.81
N GLU A 248 -10.59 -7.35 31.51
CA GLU A 248 -10.84 -8.76 31.25
C GLU A 248 -11.77 -8.91 30.05
N LEU A 249 -11.49 -9.91 29.20
CA LEU A 249 -12.34 -10.26 28.07
C LEU A 249 -13.55 -11.04 28.58
N PRO A 250 -14.80 -10.59 28.28
CA PRO A 250 -15.97 -11.38 28.60
C PRO A 250 -15.88 -12.76 27.93
N PRO A 251 -16.41 -13.81 28.57
CA PRO A 251 -16.35 -15.15 28.02
C PRO A 251 -17.01 -15.19 26.65
N LEU A 252 -16.25 -15.64 25.66
CA LEU A 252 -16.75 -15.82 24.31
C LEU A 252 -17.76 -16.98 24.28
N PRO A 253 -18.88 -16.87 23.54
CA PRO A 253 -19.74 -18.00 23.24
C PRO A 253 -18.94 -19.10 22.55
N ASP A 254 -19.45 -20.33 22.63
CA ASP A 254 -18.92 -21.46 21.87
C ASP A 254 -19.17 -21.24 20.37
N LEU A 255 -18.24 -20.51 19.73
CA LEU A 255 -18.31 -20.17 18.32
C LEU A 255 -18.37 -21.43 17.47
N LYS A 256 -19.39 -21.50 16.62
CA LYS A 256 -19.59 -22.61 15.69
C LYS A 256 -19.02 -22.34 14.30
N LEU A 257 -18.52 -21.13 14.05
CA LEU A 257 -17.82 -20.75 12.82
C LEU A 257 -16.43 -21.41 12.76
N LYS A 258 -16.40 -22.68 12.37
CA LYS A 258 -15.17 -23.43 12.11
C LYS A 258 -15.21 -23.98 10.69
N GLY A 259 -14.09 -23.86 9.97
CA GLY A 259 -14.00 -24.31 8.58
C GLY A 259 -14.61 -23.31 7.61
N ARG A 260 -15.25 -23.82 6.55
CA ARG A 260 -15.76 -23.04 5.43
C ARG A 260 -17.14 -23.53 4.99
N PRO A 261 -17.98 -22.68 4.39
CA PRO A 261 -19.25 -23.14 3.85
C PRO A 261 -19.03 -24.15 2.71
N GLY A 262 -19.86 -25.20 2.67
CA GLY A 262 -19.87 -26.17 1.58
C GLY A 262 -18.76 -27.22 1.62
N LYS A 263 -18.70 -28.04 0.57
CA LYS A 263 -17.73 -29.13 0.44
C LYS A 263 -16.30 -28.57 0.34
N PRO A 264 -15.27 -29.27 0.87
CA PRO A 264 -13.88 -28.92 0.62
C PRO A 264 -13.56 -28.91 -0.89
N PRO A 265 -12.49 -28.23 -1.33
CA PRO A 265 -12.11 -28.23 -2.74
C PRO A 265 -11.77 -29.66 -3.18
N PRO A 266 -11.79 -29.95 -4.49
CA PRO A 266 -11.44 -31.28 -4.98
C PRO A 266 -9.99 -31.69 -4.66
N TYR A 267 -9.12 -30.73 -4.32
CA TYR A 267 -7.72 -30.97 -3.98
C TYR A 267 -7.28 -30.25 -2.69
N GLN A 268 -6.23 -30.79 -2.08
CA GLN A 268 -5.46 -30.20 -0.99
C GLN A 268 -3.97 -30.17 -1.36
N VAL A 269 -3.14 -29.54 -0.53
CA VAL A 269 -1.70 -29.49 -0.73
C VAL A 269 -0.95 -30.37 0.28
N LYS A 270 0.13 -31.01 -0.17
CA LYS A 270 1.02 -31.82 0.65
C LYS A 270 2.47 -31.42 0.40
N ARG A 271 3.26 -31.18 1.45
CA ARG A 271 4.68 -30.82 1.31
C ARG A 271 5.44 -31.89 0.50
N ALA A 272 6.15 -31.45 -0.53
CA ALA A 272 6.88 -32.31 -1.47
C ALA A 272 8.23 -32.77 -0.90
N TYR A 273 8.93 -31.88 -0.17
CA TYR A 273 10.22 -32.14 0.44
C TYR A 273 10.17 -31.81 1.95
N PRO A 274 9.73 -32.75 2.80
CA PRO A 274 9.51 -32.47 4.23
C PRO A 274 10.74 -32.03 5.01
N ASN A 275 11.93 -32.51 4.63
CA ASN A 275 13.17 -32.23 5.35
C ASN A 275 13.94 -31.03 4.79
N LEU A 276 13.58 -30.54 3.59
CA LEU A 276 14.26 -29.44 2.93
C LEU A 276 13.69 -28.11 3.42
N LYS A 277 14.51 -27.34 4.13
CA LYS A 277 14.15 -26.00 4.62
C LYS A 277 14.51 -24.96 3.56
N LEU A 278 13.50 -24.37 2.91
CA LEU A 278 13.68 -23.33 1.92
C LEU A 278 13.10 -22.01 2.40
N PRO A 279 13.92 -20.96 2.56
CA PRO A 279 13.40 -19.63 2.84
C PRO A 279 12.90 -19.00 1.53
N PHE A 280 11.63 -18.55 1.52
CA PHE A 280 11.06 -17.71 0.47
C PHE A 280 11.36 -18.16 -0.98
N PRO A 281 11.01 -19.40 -1.38
CA PRO A 281 11.19 -19.85 -2.75
C PRO A 281 10.32 -19.06 -3.75
N ILE A 282 10.86 -18.81 -4.94
CA ILE A 282 10.22 -18.03 -6.01
C ILE A 282 9.84 -18.92 -7.21
N THR A 283 10.77 -19.74 -7.69
CA THR A 283 10.61 -20.63 -8.85
C THR A 283 11.59 -21.80 -8.74
N MET A 284 11.37 -22.85 -9.53
CA MET A 284 12.22 -24.04 -9.59
C MET A 284 12.05 -24.78 -10.92
N ALA A 285 13.09 -25.45 -11.38
CA ALA A 285 12.98 -26.37 -12.51
C ALA A 285 14.04 -27.46 -12.45
N VAL A 286 13.76 -28.57 -13.11
CA VAL A 286 14.69 -29.70 -13.26
C VAL A 286 15.77 -29.31 -14.27
N VAL A 287 17.04 -29.62 -13.96
CA VAL A 287 18.11 -29.58 -14.95
C VAL A 287 17.84 -30.70 -15.98
N PRO A 288 17.61 -30.37 -17.27
CA PRO A 288 17.11 -31.34 -18.25
C PRO A 288 17.94 -32.61 -18.33
N GLY A 289 17.28 -33.78 -18.30
CA GLY A 289 17.93 -35.09 -18.36
C GLY A 289 18.55 -35.57 -17.05
N THR A 290 18.29 -34.92 -15.92
CA THR A 290 18.83 -35.28 -14.60
C THR A 290 17.74 -35.34 -13.52
N ASN A 291 18.12 -35.74 -12.31
CA ASN A 291 17.30 -35.63 -11.10
C ASN A 291 17.72 -34.45 -10.21
N VAL A 292 18.35 -33.41 -10.76
CA VAL A 292 18.75 -32.21 -9.99
C VAL A 292 17.78 -31.08 -10.25
N MET A 293 17.27 -30.48 -9.18
CA MET A 293 16.49 -29.25 -9.22
C MET A 293 17.39 -28.04 -9.08
N LEU A 294 17.09 -26.99 -9.83
CA LEU A 294 17.45 -25.63 -9.46
C LEU A 294 16.24 -24.95 -8.82
N ALA A 295 16.49 -24.03 -7.88
CA ALA A 295 15.46 -23.17 -7.32
C ALA A 295 16.00 -21.78 -7.02
N VAL A 296 15.12 -20.79 -7.11
CA VAL A 296 15.38 -19.43 -6.65
C VAL A 296 14.81 -19.25 -5.26
N ILE A 297 15.63 -18.77 -4.32
CA ILE A 297 15.23 -18.51 -2.94
C ILE A 297 15.72 -17.13 -2.45
N GLN A 298 15.09 -16.62 -1.40
CA GLN A 298 15.46 -15.38 -0.71
C GLN A 298 15.63 -15.62 0.79
N ASP A 299 16.45 -14.81 1.47
CA ASP A 299 16.54 -14.87 2.94
C ASP A 299 15.32 -14.23 3.63
N TRP A 300 14.69 -13.23 3.00
CA TRP A 300 13.41 -12.65 3.38
C TRP A 300 12.66 -12.12 2.14
N SER A 301 11.37 -11.85 2.26
CA SER A 301 10.57 -11.28 1.15
C SER A 301 11.22 -10.03 0.55
N TYR A 302 11.40 -10.01 -0.77
CA TYR A 302 12.06 -8.94 -1.55
C TYR A 302 13.58 -8.78 -1.32
N ALA A 303 14.24 -9.72 -0.62
CA ALA A 303 15.69 -9.73 -0.53
C ALA A 303 16.35 -10.02 -1.90
N PRO A 304 17.64 -9.70 -2.06
CA PRO A 304 18.43 -10.26 -3.15
C PRO A 304 18.31 -11.79 -3.17
N SER A 305 18.20 -12.35 -4.38
CA SER A 305 17.92 -13.78 -4.58
C SER A 305 19.20 -14.58 -4.78
N ARG A 306 19.09 -15.89 -4.59
CA ARG A 306 20.13 -16.85 -4.97
C ARG A 306 19.52 -18.02 -5.72
N ILE A 307 20.26 -18.52 -6.70
CA ILE A 307 19.96 -19.80 -7.34
C ILE A 307 20.68 -20.89 -6.55
N ILE A 308 19.91 -21.88 -6.11
CA ILE A 308 20.39 -23.07 -5.40
C ILE A 308 20.19 -24.31 -6.26
N ARG A 309 20.90 -25.38 -5.93
CA ARG A 309 20.66 -26.73 -6.46
C ARG A 309 20.47 -27.76 -5.36
N PHE A 310 19.67 -28.78 -5.63
CA PHE A 310 19.51 -29.94 -4.75
C PHE A 310 19.06 -31.17 -5.55
N GLU A 311 19.29 -32.36 -4.99
CA GLU A 311 18.83 -33.61 -5.58
C GLU A 311 17.32 -33.78 -5.38
N ASP A 312 16.59 -34.05 -6.45
CA ASP A 312 15.15 -34.31 -6.42
C ASP A 312 14.85 -35.71 -5.86
N LYS A 313 14.77 -35.79 -4.54
CA LYS A 313 14.30 -36.98 -3.81
C LYS A 313 13.46 -36.60 -2.61
N PRO A 314 12.46 -37.41 -2.20
CA PRO A 314 11.56 -37.07 -1.08
C PRO A 314 12.29 -36.75 0.24
N GLY A 315 13.42 -37.41 0.50
CA GLY A 315 14.19 -37.26 1.73
C GLY A 315 15.29 -36.19 1.70
N VAL A 316 15.36 -35.36 0.65
CA VAL A 316 16.36 -34.29 0.56
C VAL A 316 16.21 -33.30 1.71
N ASP A 317 17.33 -32.89 2.31
CA ASP A 317 17.40 -32.06 3.51
C ASP A 317 18.35 -30.86 3.38
N SER A 318 19.07 -30.78 2.26
CA SER A 318 20.12 -29.81 2.02
C SER A 318 20.16 -29.38 0.56
N PHE A 319 20.72 -28.19 0.33
CA PHE A 319 20.94 -27.60 -0.99
C PHE A 319 22.30 -26.91 -1.01
N GLU A 320 22.81 -26.67 -2.22
CA GLU A 320 24.02 -25.88 -2.46
C GLU A 320 23.65 -24.56 -3.13
N THR A 321 24.27 -23.46 -2.70
CA THR A 321 24.11 -22.17 -3.38
C THR A 321 25.03 -22.10 -4.58
N MET A 322 24.46 -21.92 -5.77
CA MET A 322 25.22 -21.80 -7.02
C MET A 322 25.69 -20.37 -7.24
N HIS A 323 24.78 -19.41 -7.07
CA HIS A 323 25.09 -18.01 -7.26
C HIS A 323 24.14 -17.11 -6.46
N LYS A 324 24.67 -16.00 -5.96
CA LYS A 324 23.91 -14.94 -5.30
C LYS A 324 23.86 -13.73 -6.22
N TYR A 325 22.66 -13.19 -6.40
CA TYR A 325 22.43 -11.97 -7.16
C TYR A 325 22.30 -10.78 -6.21
N ASP A 326 22.62 -9.57 -6.70
CA ASP A 326 22.42 -8.33 -5.95
C ASP A 326 20.95 -7.86 -5.97
N GLY A 327 20.15 -8.38 -6.89
CA GLY A 327 18.71 -8.13 -6.98
C GLY A 327 17.88 -9.42 -6.97
N VAL A 328 16.64 -9.32 -7.45
CA VAL A 328 15.67 -10.42 -7.45
C VAL A 328 15.76 -11.18 -8.77
N VAL A 329 15.85 -12.50 -8.66
CA VAL A 329 15.64 -13.39 -9.81
C VAL A 329 14.15 -13.73 -9.86
N TYR A 330 13.50 -13.42 -10.97
CA TYR A 330 12.06 -13.64 -11.15
C TYR A 330 11.80 -15.04 -11.71
N ASP A 331 12.62 -15.47 -12.67
CA ASP A 331 12.42 -16.70 -13.41
C ASP A 331 13.71 -17.18 -14.10
N PHE A 332 13.73 -18.44 -14.52
CA PHE A 332 14.79 -19.00 -15.33
C PHE A 332 14.29 -20.12 -16.26
N ALA A 333 14.98 -20.33 -17.37
CA ALA A 333 14.64 -21.38 -18.33
C ALA A 333 15.90 -21.98 -18.97
N PHE A 334 15.83 -23.25 -19.34
CA PHE A 334 16.84 -23.92 -20.14
C PHE A 334 16.50 -23.78 -21.62
N HIS A 335 17.52 -23.64 -22.47
CA HIS A 335 17.30 -23.62 -23.91
C HIS A 335 16.68 -24.93 -24.41
N PRO A 336 15.79 -24.95 -25.42
CA PRO A 336 15.21 -26.19 -25.96
C PRO A 336 16.27 -27.18 -26.47
N LYS A 337 17.39 -26.64 -26.97
CA LYS A 337 18.60 -27.40 -27.37
C LYS A 337 19.66 -27.52 -26.27
N PHE A 338 19.27 -27.49 -24.99
CA PHE A 338 20.20 -27.53 -23.85
C PHE A 338 21.16 -28.73 -23.89
N ALA A 339 20.68 -29.89 -24.34
CA ALA A 339 21.51 -31.08 -24.53
C ALA A 339 22.68 -30.85 -25.49
N GLU A 340 22.54 -29.94 -26.46
CA GLU A 340 23.56 -29.56 -27.42
C GLU A 340 24.37 -28.37 -26.91
N ASN A 341 23.72 -27.23 -26.65
CA ASN A 341 24.40 -25.95 -26.42
C ASN A 341 24.70 -25.62 -24.95
N GLY A 342 24.01 -26.26 -23.99
CA GLY A 342 24.14 -25.98 -22.57
C GLY A 342 23.73 -24.55 -22.18
N PHE A 343 22.85 -23.89 -22.93
CA PHE A 343 22.43 -22.53 -22.59
C PHE A 343 21.33 -22.48 -21.52
N PHE A 344 21.51 -21.57 -20.58
CA PHE A 344 20.63 -21.31 -19.44
C PHE A 344 20.31 -19.82 -19.37
N TYR A 345 19.05 -19.45 -19.17
CA TYR A 345 18.59 -18.07 -19.18
C TYR A 345 17.99 -17.70 -17.83
N VAL A 346 18.27 -16.48 -17.36
CA VAL A 346 17.78 -15.95 -16.08
C VAL A 346 17.20 -14.57 -16.29
N GLY A 347 15.97 -14.37 -15.85
CA GLY A 347 15.32 -13.07 -15.75
C GLY A 347 15.44 -12.51 -14.34
N TRP A 348 16.10 -11.36 -14.21
CA TRP A 348 16.41 -10.76 -12.91
C TRP A 348 16.58 -9.24 -13.03
N ASN A 349 16.59 -8.52 -11.90
CA ASN A 349 16.91 -7.10 -11.89
C ASN A 349 18.25 -6.79 -11.20
N ASP A 350 18.92 -5.76 -11.71
CA ASP A 350 20.08 -5.13 -11.11
C ASP A 350 19.73 -3.66 -10.87
N GLY A 351 19.48 -3.30 -9.61
CA GLY A 351 18.90 -2.01 -9.25
C GLY A 351 17.54 -1.79 -9.92
N LYS A 352 17.47 -0.74 -10.75
CA LYS A 352 16.26 -0.34 -11.51
C LYS A 352 16.21 -0.88 -12.94
N ARG A 353 17.02 -1.89 -13.28
CA ARG A 353 17.06 -2.46 -14.62
C ARG A 353 16.75 -3.95 -14.59
N THR A 354 15.69 -4.37 -15.27
CA THR A 354 15.37 -5.78 -15.54
C THR A 354 16.21 -6.24 -16.73
N ARG A 355 16.74 -7.46 -16.64
CA ARG A 355 17.56 -8.07 -17.68
C ARG A 355 17.21 -9.54 -17.83
N ILE A 356 17.18 -9.99 -19.08
CA ILE A 356 17.29 -11.41 -19.41
C ILE A 356 18.74 -11.68 -19.77
N THR A 357 19.36 -12.64 -19.08
CA THR A 357 20.77 -12.99 -19.24
C THR A 357 20.91 -14.46 -19.59
N ARG A 358 21.81 -14.77 -20.54
CA ARG A 358 22.22 -16.13 -20.89
C ARG A 358 23.54 -16.48 -20.21
N TYR A 359 23.68 -17.72 -19.78
CA TYR A 359 24.88 -18.33 -19.22
C TYR A 359 25.15 -19.67 -19.92
N HIS A 360 26.41 -20.11 -19.87
CA HIS A 360 26.82 -21.47 -20.17
C HIS A 360 26.69 -22.36 -18.93
N PHE A 361 26.01 -23.49 -19.10
CA PHE A 361 25.80 -24.50 -18.08
C PHE A 361 26.69 -25.71 -18.34
N ASP A 362 27.53 -26.05 -17.37
CA ASP A 362 28.31 -27.29 -17.38
C ASP A 362 27.43 -28.45 -16.92
N LYS A 363 27.03 -29.27 -17.89
CA LYS A 363 26.20 -30.47 -17.70
C LYS A 363 26.90 -31.57 -16.89
N LYS A 364 28.23 -31.52 -16.70
CA LYS A 364 28.96 -32.50 -15.88
C LYS A 364 28.95 -32.11 -14.41
N SER A 365 29.34 -30.86 -14.11
CA SER A 365 29.32 -30.36 -12.74
C SER A 365 27.93 -29.94 -12.27
N LEU A 366 26.94 -29.85 -13.16
CA LEU A 366 25.59 -29.36 -12.91
C LEU A 366 25.55 -27.95 -12.32
N SER A 367 26.38 -27.07 -12.88
CA SER A 367 26.54 -25.67 -12.49
C SER A 367 26.59 -24.78 -13.72
N PHE A 368 26.35 -23.48 -13.56
CA PHE A 368 26.57 -22.50 -14.63
C PHE A 368 27.76 -21.59 -14.32
N ASP A 369 28.43 -21.16 -15.38
CA ASP A 369 29.53 -20.19 -15.31
C ASP A 369 28.96 -18.77 -15.28
N VAL A 370 29.11 -18.10 -14.14
CA VAL A 370 28.63 -16.71 -13.95
C VAL A 370 29.37 -15.73 -14.85
N ASP A 371 30.65 -15.98 -15.15
CA ASP A 371 31.47 -15.08 -15.98
C ASP A 371 31.10 -15.18 -17.46
N SER A 372 30.42 -16.25 -17.86
CA SER A 372 29.87 -16.43 -19.21
C SER A 372 28.64 -15.58 -19.53
N ARG A 373 28.21 -14.74 -18.59
CA ARG A 373 26.98 -13.92 -18.66
C ARG A 373 26.95 -13.05 -19.92
N GLN A 374 25.92 -13.26 -20.74
CA GLN A 374 25.54 -12.34 -21.83
C GLN A 374 24.16 -11.75 -21.57
N VAL A 375 24.04 -10.43 -21.53
CA VAL A 375 22.74 -9.74 -21.49
C VAL A 375 22.07 -9.90 -22.85
N ILE A 376 20.87 -10.49 -22.88
CA ILE A 376 20.09 -10.70 -24.10
C ILE A 376 19.21 -9.47 -24.39
N VAL A 377 18.40 -9.08 -23.42
CA VAL A 377 17.51 -7.91 -23.50
C VAL A 377 17.37 -7.28 -22.13
N SER A 378 17.14 -5.96 -22.07
CA SER A 378 16.98 -5.22 -20.82
C SER A 378 16.13 -3.96 -20.97
N TRP A 379 15.48 -3.55 -19.88
CA TRP A 379 14.72 -2.31 -19.77
C TRP A 379 14.81 -1.75 -18.34
N GLU A 380 14.63 -0.44 -18.19
CA GLU A 380 14.53 0.22 -16.88
C GLU A 380 13.19 -0.10 -16.20
N HIS A 381 13.04 0.13 -14.91
CA HIS A 381 11.78 0.04 -14.19
C HIS A 381 11.81 0.84 -12.88
N ASN A 382 10.63 1.23 -12.41
CA ASN A 382 10.37 1.73 -11.05
C ASN A 382 9.41 0.82 -10.27
N GLY A 383 9.18 -0.40 -10.77
CA GLY A 383 8.19 -1.36 -10.31
C GLY A 383 7.67 -2.15 -11.52
N HIS A 384 6.81 -3.15 -11.28
CA HIS A 384 6.22 -4.00 -12.32
C HIS A 384 7.26 -4.52 -13.32
N ASN A 385 8.25 -5.22 -12.79
CA ASN A 385 9.52 -5.43 -13.48
C ASN A 385 9.42 -6.40 -14.66
N GLY A 386 8.42 -7.30 -14.64
CA GLY A 386 8.36 -8.47 -15.52
C GLY A 386 9.57 -9.38 -15.32
N GLY A 387 10.05 -10.00 -16.39
CA GLY A 387 11.23 -10.85 -16.39
C GLY A 387 10.93 -12.35 -16.26
N ALA A 388 9.67 -12.77 -16.38
CA ALA A 388 9.33 -14.18 -16.55
C ALA A 388 9.66 -14.62 -17.97
N ILE A 389 10.12 -15.87 -18.11
CA ILE A 389 10.62 -16.38 -19.38
C ILE A 389 10.19 -17.82 -19.61
N ASP A 390 9.89 -18.13 -20.87
CA ASP A 390 9.66 -19.50 -21.30
C ASP A 390 10.00 -19.67 -22.79
N PHE A 391 10.25 -20.89 -23.22
CA PHE A 391 10.49 -21.21 -24.63
C PHE A 391 9.27 -21.84 -25.26
N GLY A 392 8.88 -21.34 -26.43
CA GLY A 392 7.83 -21.98 -27.21
C GLY A 392 8.34 -23.23 -27.95
N PRO A 393 7.42 -24.09 -28.41
CA PRO A 393 7.75 -25.22 -29.28
C PRO A 393 8.29 -24.77 -30.66
N ASP A 394 8.13 -23.49 -30.99
CA ASP A 394 8.76 -22.84 -32.14
C ASP A 394 10.25 -22.52 -31.95
N GLY A 395 10.79 -22.73 -30.74
CA GLY A 395 12.19 -22.53 -30.39
C GLY A 395 12.54 -21.09 -30.00
N PHE A 396 11.55 -20.19 -29.90
CA PHE A 396 11.78 -18.80 -29.54
C PHE A 396 11.58 -18.53 -28.06
N LEU A 397 12.28 -17.52 -27.55
CA LEU A 397 12.19 -17.09 -26.17
C LEU A 397 11.05 -16.08 -26.01
N TYR A 398 10.09 -16.39 -25.16
CA TYR A 398 9.03 -15.49 -24.73
C TYR A 398 9.43 -14.82 -23.41
N VAL A 399 9.21 -13.51 -23.31
CA VAL A 399 9.63 -12.71 -22.15
C VAL A 399 8.52 -11.76 -21.74
N THR A 400 8.19 -11.72 -20.44
CA THR A 400 7.25 -10.73 -19.92
C THR A 400 7.96 -9.43 -19.53
N SER A 401 7.31 -8.29 -19.75
CA SER A 401 7.72 -6.99 -19.23
C SER A 401 6.49 -6.23 -18.74
N GLY A 402 6.56 -5.69 -17.53
CA GLY A 402 5.48 -4.83 -17.00
C GLY A 402 5.61 -3.39 -17.47
N ASP A 403 4.68 -2.55 -17.02
CA ASP A 403 4.64 -1.12 -17.39
C ASP A 403 5.81 -0.30 -16.83
N GLY A 404 6.63 -0.87 -15.95
CA GLY A 404 7.81 -0.23 -15.40
C GLY A 404 7.51 0.84 -14.33
N SER A 405 6.28 0.90 -13.82
CA SER A 405 5.86 1.82 -12.76
C SER A 405 5.54 1.08 -11.45
N SER A 406 5.29 1.80 -10.36
CA SER A 406 4.90 1.21 -9.06
C SER A 406 3.40 1.25 -8.79
N ASP A 407 2.64 2.02 -9.56
CA ASP A 407 1.24 2.33 -9.31
C ASP A 407 0.63 2.92 -10.59
N SER A 408 -0.54 2.45 -11.02
CA SER A 408 -1.46 3.16 -11.95
C SER A 408 -0.88 3.68 -13.28
N ASP A 409 0.30 3.21 -13.72
CA ASP A 409 0.96 3.55 -14.98
C ASP A 409 1.05 5.06 -15.29
N PRO A 410 1.70 5.89 -14.45
CA PRO A 410 1.90 7.32 -14.70
C PRO A 410 2.76 7.59 -15.94
N LEU A 411 3.54 6.60 -16.40
CA LEU A 411 4.38 6.70 -17.59
C LEU A 411 3.62 6.38 -18.88
N LEU A 412 2.34 5.99 -18.77
CA LEU A 412 1.47 5.65 -19.90
C LEU A 412 2.06 4.56 -20.81
N ASN A 413 2.82 3.64 -20.21
CA ASN A 413 3.53 2.60 -20.91
C ASN A 413 2.62 1.45 -21.36
N GLY A 414 1.48 1.25 -20.69
CA GLY A 414 0.55 0.16 -21.00
C GLY A 414 0.13 0.14 -22.48
N GLN A 415 -0.18 1.31 -23.05
CA GLN A 415 -0.61 1.44 -24.45
C GLN A 415 0.49 1.93 -25.40
N ARG A 416 1.72 2.09 -24.89
CA ARG A 416 2.85 2.56 -25.68
C ARG A 416 3.39 1.43 -26.57
N THR A 417 3.51 1.67 -27.87
CA THR A 417 3.84 0.61 -28.86
C THR A 417 5.32 0.58 -29.24
N ASP A 418 6.03 1.70 -29.14
CA ASP A 418 7.44 1.91 -29.52
C ASP A 418 8.44 1.56 -28.41
N SER A 419 8.02 0.82 -27.38
CA SER A 419 8.83 0.48 -26.22
C SER A 419 8.70 -0.99 -25.81
N LEU A 420 9.66 -1.48 -25.01
CA LEU A 420 9.63 -2.84 -24.46
C LEU A 420 8.74 -2.99 -23.23
N TYR A 421 8.06 -1.95 -22.76
CA TYR A 421 7.21 -2.00 -21.55
C TYR A 421 5.85 -2.61 -21.79
N ALA A 422 5.25 -3.24 -20.79
CA ALA A 422 3.88 -3.76 -20.82
C ALA A 422 3.68 -4.77 -21.96
N LYS A 423 4.65 -5.67 -22.19
CA LYS A 423 4.68 -6.61 -23.32
C LYS A 423 4.76 -8.08 -22.87
N VAL A 424 4.35 -8.93 -23.80
CA VAL A 424 5.03 -10.20 -24.03
C VAL A 424 5.90 -10.00 -25.27
N LEU A 425 7.21 -10.24 -25.13
CA LEU A 425 8.19 -10.21 -26.20
C LEU A 425 8.42 -11.62 -26.75
N ARG A 426 8.79 -11.75 -28.03
CA ARG A 426 9.20 -13.03 -28.64
C ARG A 426 10.48 -12.84 -29.46
N LEU A 427 11.55 -13.55 -29.07
CA LEU A 427 12.93 -13.32 -29.55
C LEU A 427 13.56 -14.60 -30.11
N ASP A 428 14.31 -14.50 -31.21
CA ASP A 428 15.20 -15.56 -31.71
C ASP A 428 16.60 -15.40 -31.11
N VAL A 429 16.88 -16.19 -30.08
CA VAL A 429 18.17 -16.19 -29.38
C VAL A 429 19.22 -17.11 -30.01
N ASP A 430 18.83 -17.90 -31.03
CA ASP A 430 19.72 -18.77 -31.80
C ASP A 430 20.38 -18.02 -32.96
N LYS A 431 19.77 -16.91 -33.42
CA LYS A 431 20.27 -16.11 -34.55
C LYS A 431 20.45 -14.64 -34.19
N PRO A 432 21.52 -14.25 -33.46
CA PRO A 432 21.84 -12.84 -33.22
C PRO A 432 21.93 -12.03 -34.53
N SER A 433 21.32 -10.84 -34.58
CA SER A 433 21.41 -9.92 -35.73
C SER A 433 21.54 -8.47 -35.29
N ASP A 434 21.93 -7.57 -36.21
CA ASP A 434 21.89 -6.11 -36.00
C ASP A 434 22.65 -5.63 -34.74
N GLY A 435 23.75 -6.30 -34.39
CA GLY A 435 24.54 -6.00 -33.20
C GLY A 435 23.86 -6.36 -31.87
N LYS A 436 22.67 -6.98 -31.92
CA LYS A 436 21.96 -7.53 -30.76
C LYS A 436 22.30 -9.01 -30.59
N PRO A 437 22.28 -9.54 -29.34
CA PRO A 437 22.51 -10.95 -29.03
C PRO A 437 21.29 -11.85 -29.32
N TYR A 438 20.30 -11.32 -30.05
CA TYR A 438 19.11 -11.98 -30.54
C TYR A 438 18.71 -11.35 -31.88
N SER A 439 17.83 -11.99 -32.64
CA SER A 439 17.05 -11.36 -33.71
C SER A 439 15.56 -11.42 -33.42
N VAL A 440 14.77 -10.69 -34.21
CA VAL A 440 13.32 -10.73 -34.12
C VAL A 440 12.80 -11.74 -35.15
N PRO A 441 11.99 -12.74 -34.75
CA PRO A 441 11.36 -13.66 -35.70
C PRO A 441 10.59 -12.90 -36.78
N THR A 442 10.76 -13.29 -38.04
CA THR A 442 10.17 -12.58 -39.19
C THR A 442 8.63 -12.62 -39.19
N ASP A 443 8.05 -13.59 -38.48
CA ASP A 443 6.62 -13.74 -38.28
C ASP A 443 6.11 -13.01 -37.03
N ASN A 444 6.91 -12.23 -36.29
CA ASN A 444 6.37 -11.36 -35.25
C ASN A 444 5.36 -10.34 -35.84
N PRO A 445 4.29 -9.99 -35.11
CA PRO A 445 3.14 -9.26 -35.65
C PRO A 445 3.45 -7.85 -36.17
N TYR A 446 4.54 -7.24 -35.71
CA TYR A 446 4.87 -5.85 -36.01
C TYR A 446 6.21 -5.66 -36.71
N VAL A 447 6.80 -6.72 -37.25
CA VAL A 447 8.01 -6.60 -38.07
C VAL A 447 7.74 -5.68 -39.27
N GLY A 448 8.60 -4.67 -39.45
CA GLY A 448 8.46 -3.65 -40.50
C GLY A 448 7.52 -2.49 -40.16
N ASN A 449 6.75 -2.56 -39.05
CA ASN A 449 5.93 -1.45 -38.59
C ASN A 449 6.75 -0.53 -37.66
N LYS A 450 7.20 0.62 -38.17
CA LYS A 450 8.01 1.59 -37.42
C LYS A 450 7.33 2.19 -36.18
N ALA A 451 6.00 2.03 -36.04
CA ALA A 451 5.28 2.50 -34.85
C ALA A 451 5.37 1.53 -33.66
N PHE A 452 5.96 0.35 -33.85
CA PHE A 452 6.06 -0.69 -32.84
C PHE A 452 7.50 -1.13 -32.61
N ALA A 453 7.82 -1.50 -31.37
CA ALA A 453 9.00 -2.29 -31.08
C ALA A 453 8.83 -3.69 -31.73
N PRO A 454 9.72 -4.09 -32.66
CA PRO A 454 9.55 -5.32 -33.44
C PRO A 454 9.57 -6.60 -32.59
N GLU A 455 10.15 -6.55 -31.38
CA GLU A 455 10.17 -7.62 -30.40
C GLU A 455 8.77 -7.97 -29.84
N THR A 456 7.78 -7.09 -30.02
CA THR A 456 6.44 -7.22 -29.43
C THR A 456 5.67 -8.40 -30.02
N TRP A 457 5.31 -9.36 -29.17
CA TRP A 457 4.32 -10.40 -29.48
C TRP A 457 2.90 -9.96 -29.13
N ALA A 458 2.73 -9.36 -27.95
CA ALA A 458 1.48 -8.74 -27.49
C ALA A 458 1.79 -7.59 -26.50
N TYR A 459 0.85 -6.68 -26.29
CA TYR A 459 1.02 -5.53 -25.39
C TYR A 459 -0.23 -5.21 -24.57
N GLY A 460 -0.14 -4.22 -23.68
CA GLY A 460 -1.28 -3.81 -22.83
C GLY A 460 -1.34 -4.54 -21.50
N PHE A 461 -0.20 -4.96 -20.95
CA PHE A 461 -0.11 -5.61 -19.63
C PHE A 461 0.31 -4.62 -18.53
N ARG A 462 -0.08 -4.88 -17.29
CA ARG A 462 0.37 -4.10 -16.12
C ARG A 462 1.62 -4.70 -15.52
N ASN A 463 1.47 -5.88 -14.94
CA ASN A 463 2.50 -6.60 -14.20
C ASN A 463 2.38 -8.11 -14.48
N PRO A 464 2.79 -8.57 -15.69
CA PRO A 464 2.75 -9.97 -16.08
C PRO A 464 3.83 -10.79 -15.33
N TRP A 465 3.41 -11.57 -14.33
CA TRP A 465 4.30 -12.22 -13.35
C TRP A 465 4.80 -13.61 -13.75
N ARG A 466 3.94 -14.49 -14.26
CA ARG A 466 4.32 -15.80 -14.84
C ARG A 466 3.83 -15.91 -16.27
N ILE A 467 4.63 -16.59 -17.08
CA ILE A 467 4.32 -17.02 -18.43
C ILE A 467 4.55 -18.53 -18.52
N ASP A 468 3.69 -19.18 -19.30
CA ASP A 468 3.84 -20.59 -19.68
C ASP A 468 3.47 -20.72 -21.16
N VAL A 469 4.32 -21.39 -21.93
CA VAL A 469 4.06 -21.72 -23.33
C VAL A 469 3.91 -23.23 -23.44
N ASP A 470 2.68 -23.69 -23.67
CA ASP A 470 2.41 -25.11 -23.68
C ASP A 470 3.15 -25.84 -24.82
N ASP A 471 4.07 -26.74 -24.47
CA ASP A 471 4.90 -27.50 -25.41
C ASP A 471 4.10 -28.25 -26.50
N LEU A 472 2.85 -28.63 -26.20
CA LEU A 472 2.02 -29.41 -27.12
C LEU A 472 1.25 -28.52 -28.11
N THR A 473 0.68 -27.42 -27.64
CA THR A 473 -0.24 -26.59 -28.44
C THR A 473 0.35 -25.24 -28.85
N GLY A 474 1.45 -24.82 -28.25
CA GLY A 474 2.03 -23.49 -28.42
C GLY A 474 1.19 -22.36 -27.80
N GLN A 475 0.19 -22.71 -26.98
CA GLN A 475 -0.64 -21.74 -26.29
C GLN A 475 0.16 -20.99 -25.24
N VAL A 476 0.12 -19.66 -25.29
CA VAL A 476 0.82 -18.78 -24.35
C VAL A 476 -0.15 -18.30 -23.28
N TRP A 477 0.15 -18.59 -22.02
CA TRP A 477 -0.66 -18.19 -20.87
C TRP A 477 0.12 -17.24 -19.97
N VAL A 478 -0.52 -16.15 -19.53
CA VAL A 478 0.10 -15.14 -18.66
C VAL A 478 -0.81 -14.78 -17.50
N GLY A 479 -0.27 -14.87 -16.28
CA GLY A 479 -0.86 -14.27 -15.10
C GLY A 479 -0.45 -12.80 -14.99
N ASN A 480 -1.43 -11.90 -14.90
CA ASN A 480 -1.18 -10.45 -14.79
C ASN A 480 -1.80 -9.90 -13.52
N ASN A 481 -0.98 -9.21 -12.74
CA ASN A 481 -1.43 -8.59 -11.51
C ASN A 481 -2.19 -7.27 -11.75
N GLY A 482 -3.39 -7.20 -11.17
CA GLY A 482 -4.29 -6.06 -11.14
C GLY A 482 -3.78 -4.85 -10.35
N GLN A 483 -4.47 -3.72 -10.51
CA GLN A 483 -4.22 -2.47 -9.79
C GLN A 483 -5.18 -2.30 -8.59
N ASP A 484 -6.47 -2.15 -8.87
CA ASP A 484 -7.45 -1.70 -7.88
C ASP A 484 -8.45 -2.80 -7.52
N LEU A 485 -9.06 -3.45 -8.51
CA LEU A 485 -10.25 -4.28 -8.28
C LEU A 485 -10.22 -5.66 -8.94
N TRP A 486 -9.36 -5.90 -9.93
CA TRP A 486 -9.42 -7.11 -10.74
C TRP A 486 -8.05 -7.68 -11.06
N GLU A 487 -7.92 -8.99 -10.91
CA GLU A 487 -6.79 -9.79 -11.35
C GLU A 487 -7.11 -10.49 -12.69
N GLN A 488 -6.11 -10.74 -13.55
CA GLN A 488 -6.36 -11.28 -14.90
C GLN A 488 -5.47 -12.47 -15.28
N VAL A 489 -6.09 -13.46 -15.93
CA VAL A 489 -5.40 -14.48 -16.74
C VAL A 489 -5.63 -14.20 -18.21
N TYR A 490 -4.54 -14.09 -18.96
CA TYR A 490 -4.56 -13.89 -20.40
C TYR A 490 -4.15 -15.14 -21.16
N PHE A 491 -4.94 -15.48 -22.17
CA PHE A 491 -4.52 -16.35 -23.27
C PHE A 491 -3.91 -15.46 -24.36
N VAL A 492 -2.58 -15.46 -24.43
CA VAL A 492 -1.84 -14.47 -25.19
C VAL A 492 -1.79 -14.82 -26.68
N THR A 493 -2.55 -14.07 -27.48
CA THR A 493 -2.56 -14.20 -28.94
C THR A 493 -1.67 -13.17 -29.63
N LYS A 494 -1.21 -13.52 -30.83
CA LYS A 494 -0.33 -12.73 -31.68
C LYS A 494 -0.93 -11.35 -31.98
N GLY A 495 -0.21 -10.28 -31.60
CA GLY A 495 -0.58 -8.89 -31.88
C GLY A 495 -1.71 -8.34 -31.02
N ALA A 496 -2.10 -9.04 -29.95
CA ALA A 496 -3.18 -8.61 -29.08
C ALA A 496 -2.77 -7.41 -28.21
N ASN A 497 -3.76 -6.56 -27.92
CA ASN A 497 -3.71 -5.46 -26.97
C ASN A 497 -4.61 -5.75 -25.78
N TYR A 498 -4.08 -5.85 -24.57
CA TYR A 498 -4.87 -6.14 -23.35
C TYR A 498 -5.36 -4.89 -22.60
N GLY A 499 -5.20 -3.71 -23.22
CA GLY A 499 -5.94 -2.50 -22.83
C GLY A 499 -5.38 -1.73 -21.63
N TRP A 500 -4.47 -2.29 -20.83
CA TRP A 500 -3.81 -1.53 -19.76
C TRP A 500 -3.10 -0.31 -20.34
N SER A 501 -3.23 0.91 -19.83
CA SER A 501 -3.92 1.33 -18.60
C SER A 501 -5.19 2.14 -18.87
N VAL A 502 -5.81 1.95 -20.03
CA VAL A 502 -7.17 2.46 -20.31
C VAL A 502 -8.21 1.54 -19.67
N TYR A 503 -7.91 0.23 -19.64
CA TYR A 503 -8.72 -0.82 -19.02
C TYR A 503 -7.91 -1.60 -17.99
N GLU A 504 -8.56 -2.00 -16.90
CA GLU A 504 -8.09 -3.03 -15.97
C GLU A 504 -8.89 -4.31 -16.28
N GLY A 505 -8.28 -5.20 -17.07
CA GLY A 505 -8.98 -6.33 -17.65
C GLY A 505 -10.11 -5.88 -18.57
N SER A 506 -11.36 -6.29 -18.30
CA SER A 506 -12.54 -5.86 -19.06
C SER A 506 -13.21 -4.59 -18.52
N ARG A 507 -12.66 -3.98 -17.46
CA ARG A 507 -13.27 -2.84 -16.78
C ARG A 507 -12.60 -1.51 -17.17
N PRO A 508 -13.39 -0.43 -17.37
CA PRO A 508 -12.84 0.91 -17.50
C PRO A 508 -11.94 1.25 -16.32
N PHE A 509 -10.76 1.81 -16.62
CA PHE A 509 -9.85 2.35 -15.63
C PHE A 509 -9.67 3.86 -15.85
N TYR A 510 -8.74 4.26 -16.72
CA TYR A 510 -8.59 5.65 -17.15
C TYR A 510 -8.95 5.85 -18.62
N LEU A 511 -10.25 5.98 -18.89
CA LEU A 511 -10.79 6.14 -20.25
C LEU A 511 -10.31 7.41 -20.98
N ASN A 512 -9.77 8.38 -20.26
CA ASN A 512 -9.18 9.58 -20.82
C ASN A 512 -7.76 9.37 -21.39
N ARG A 513 -7.12 8.22 -21.13
CA ARG A 513 -5.81 7.88 -21.69
C ARG A 513 -5.93 7.45 -23.14
N LYS A 514 -4.87 7.69 -23.91
CA LYS A 514 -4.81 7.29 -25.33
C LYS A 514 -4.69 5.77 -25.43
N LEU A 515 -5.68 5.15 -26.09
CA LEU A 515 -5.61 3.74 -26.46
C LEU A 515 -4.61 3.52 -27.61
N GLY A 516 -3.94 2.37 -27.59
CA GLY A 516 -3.10 1.92 -28.70
C GLY A 516 -3.91 1.67 -29.97
N PRO A 517 -3.24 1.51 -31.13
CA PRO A 517 -3.90 1.52 -32.43
C PRO A 517 -4.64 0.22 -32.78
N THR A 518 -4.60 -0.80 -31.93
CA THR A 518 -5.25 -2.11 -32.17
C THR A 518 -6.38 -2.39 -31.17
N PRO A 519 -7.41 -3.17 -31.56
CA PRO A 519 -8.55 -3.48 -30.69
C PRO A 519 -8.15 -4.16 -29.38
N VAL A 520 -8.86 -3.81 -28.30
CA VAL A 520 -8.64 -4.43 -26.98
C VAL A 520 -9.19 -5.85 -26.96
N SER A 521 -8.33 -6.78 -26.55
CA SER A 521 -8.65 -8.17 -26.26
C SER A 521 -8.98 -8.31 -24.77
N LYS A 522 -9.99 -9.11 -24.47
CA LYS A 522 -10.40 -9.36 -23.09
C LYS A 522 -9.52 -10.44 -22.45
N PRO A 523 -9.30 -10.37 -21.12
CA PRO A 523 -8.82 -11.52 -20.37
C PRO A 523 -9.75 -12.73 -20.54
N ILE A 524 -9.18 -13.92 -20.42
CA ILE A 524 -9.99 -15.15 -20.43
C ILE A 524 -10.65 -15.35 -19.07
N PHE A 525 -9.92 -15.06 -17.99
CA PHE A 525 -10.46 -15.09 -16.63
C PHE A 525 -10.12 -13.81 -15.91
N GLU A 526 -11.07 -13.35 -15.10
CA GLU A 526 -10.92 -12.21 -14.23
C GLU A 526 -11.44 -12.57 -12.85
N HIS A 527 -10.67 -12.22 -11.83
CA HIS A 527 -11.07 -12.41 -10.44
C HIS A 527 -11.19 -11.05 -9.77
N SER A 528 -12.30 -10.83 -9.09
CA SER A 528 -12.45 -9.63 -8.26
C SER A 528 -11.48 -9.70 -7.08
N HIS A 529 -11.07 -8.53 -6.59
CA HIS A 529 -10.36 -8.40 -5.32
C HIS A 529 -11.12 -8.96 -4.11
N ALA A 530 -12.41 -9.26 -4.21
CA ALA A 530 -13.10 -10.05 -3.19
C ALA A 530 -12.63 -11.52 -3.13
N GLU A 531 -12.07 -12.06 -4.22
CA GLU A 531 -11.69 -13.47 -4.41
C GLU A 531 -10.17 -13.67 -4.53
N SER A 532 -9.45 -12.79 -5.24
CA SER A 532 -8.02 -12.89 -5.59
C SER A 532 -7.37 -11.50 -5.47
N ARG A 533 -6.13 -11.38 -5.01
CA ARG A 533 -5.51 -10.09 -4.65
C ARG A 533 -4.12 -9.85 -5.24
N SER A 534 -3.50 -10.90 -5.75
CA SER A 534 -2.20 -10.83 -6.40
C SER A 534 -2.01 -12.09 -7.25
N LEU A 535 -2.56 -12.10 -8.45
CA LEU A 535 -2.57 -13.28 -9.30
C LEU A 535 -1.18 -13.58 -9.84
N THR A 536 -0.71 -14.79 -9.57
CA THR A 536 0.62 -15.26 -9.91
C THR A 536 0.68 -15.76 -11.36
N GLY A 537 -0.38 -16.41 -11.83
CA GLY A 537 -0.35 -17.28 -13.01
C GLY A 537 0.05 -18.71 -12.63
N GLY A 538 0.53 -19.48 -13.61
CA GLY A 538 0.99 -20.84 -13.41
C GLY A 538 1.33 -21.57 -14.71
N ILE A 539 0.90 -22.82 -14.85
CA ILE A 539 1.41 -23.79 -15.85
C ILE A 539 0.29 -24.61 -16.49
N VAL A 540 0.43 -24.99 -17.77
CA VAL A 540 -0.42 -26.01 -18.38
C VAL A 540 -0.03 -27.40 -17.88
N TYR A 541 -0.97 -28.07 -17.24
CA TYR A 541 -0.71 -29.36 -16.63
C TYR A 541 -0.58 -30.47 -17.68
N ARG A 542 0.63 -31.02 -17.79
CA ARG A 542 0.98 -32.18 -18.64
C ARG A 542 1.49 -33.39 -17.83
N GLY A 543 1.28 -33.38 -16.52
CA GLY A 543 1.69 -34.47 -15.63
C GLY A 543 0.79 -35.70 -15.71
N LYS A 544 1.25 -36.81 -15.12
CA LYS A 544 0.51 -38.10 -15.11
C LYS A 544 -0.30 -38.35 -13.83
N GLN A 545 0.01 -37.65 -12.74
CA GLN A 545 -0.58 -37.91 -11.43
C GLN A 545 -2.05 -37.51 -11.33
N LEU A 546 -2.45 -36.45 -12.04
CA LEU A 546 -3.77 -35.86 -12.02
C LEU A 546 -4.35 -35.88 -13.45
N PRO A 547 -4.65 -37.06 -14.02
CA PRO A 547 -4.99 -37.18 -15.44
C PRO A 547 -6.22 -36.37 -15.87
N LYS A 548 -7.14 -36.07 -14.93
CA LYS A 548 -8.30 -35.22 -15.18
C LYS A 548 -7.93 -33.75 -15.47
N LEU A 549 -6.77 -33.31 -15.01
CA LEU A 549 -6.27 -31.95 -15.21
C LEU A 549 -5.39 -31.84 -16.46
N ASN A 550 -5.19 -32.90 -17.26
CA ASN A 550 -4.37 -32.82 -18.46
C ASN A 550 -4.90 -31.76 -19.45
N GLY A 551 -4.02 -30.82 -19.80
CA GLY A 551 -4.31 -29.68 -20.65
C GLY A 551 -5.09 -28.54 -19.99
N TYR A 552 -5.25 -28.55 -18.66
CA TYR A 552 -5.71 -27.38 -17.94
C TYR A 552 -4.53 -26.46 -17.63
N TYR A 553 -4.72 -25.16 -17.83
CA TYR A 553 -3.89 -24.13 -17.23
C TYR A 553 -4.22 -24.03 -15.74
N LEU A 554 -3.26 -24.40 -14.89
CA LEU A 554 -3.36 -24.29 -13.45
C LEU A 554 -2.71 -22.98 -13.03
N TYR A 555 -3.38 -22.20 -12.22
CA TYR A 555 -2.87 -20.92 -11.75
C TYR A 555 -3.32 -20.62 -10.34
N GLY A 556 -2.59 -19.73 -9.67
CA GLY A 556 -2.87 -19.38 -8.28
C GLY A 556 -2.67 -17.92 -7.98
N ASP A 557 -2.99 -17.58 -6.74
CA ASP A 557 -2.91 -16.22 -6.21
C ASP A 557 -1.99 -16.18 -4.99
N TYR A 558 -1.05 -15.24 -5.01
CA TYR A 558 -0.02 -15.08 -3.97
C TYR A 558 -0.59 -14.69 -2.61
N SER A 559 -1.65 -13.88 -2.59
CA SER A 559 -2.18 -13.27 -1.37
C SER A 559 -3.22 -14.13 -0.66
N THR A 560 -3.99 -14.91 -1.41
CA THR A 560 -5.11 -15.73 -0.91
C THR A 560 -4.78 -17.23 -0.87
N GLY A 561 -3.77 -17.69 -1.63
CA GLY A 561 -3.41 -19.09 -1.72
C GLY A 561 -4.41 -19.98 -2.46
N LYS A 562 -5.41 -19.38 -3.13
CA LYS A 562 -6.35 -20.09 -3.99
C LYS A 562 -5.68 -20.58 -5.26
N ILE A 563 -6.14 -21.72 -5.75
CA ILE A 563 -5.67 -22.36 -6.98
C ILE A 563 -6.89 -22.69 -7.85
N TRP A 564 -6.83 -22.33 -9.11
CA TRP A 564 -7.85 -22.63 -10.11
C TRP A 564 -7.26 -23.44 -11.26
N ALA A 565 -8.15 -24.05 -12.04
CA ALA A 565 -7.84 -24.69 -13.29
C ALA A 565 -8.77 -24.18 -14.38
N ALA A 566 -8.19 -23.89 -15.54
CA ALA A 566 -8.90 -23.46 -16.72
C ALA A 566 -8.55 -24.32 -17.92
N LYS A 567 -9.53 -24.65 -18.75
CA LYS A 567 -9.30 -25.35 -20.02
C LYS A 567 -9.85 -24.52 -21.18
N HIS A 568 -9.07 -24.43 -22.24
CA HIS A 568 -9.41 -23.70 -23.46
C HIS A 568 -9.10 -24.56 -24.68
N ASP A 569 -10.00 -24.61 -25.66
CA ASP A 569 -9.83 -25.43 -26.88
C ASP A 569 -9.11 -24.68 -28.03
N GLY A 570 -8.81 -23.40 -27.83
CA GLY A 570 -8.23 -22.50 -28.83
C GLY A 570 -9.23 -21.46 -29.34
N GLU A 571 -10.53 -21.71 -29.16
CA GLU A 571 -11.61 -20.79 -29.56
C GLU A 571 -12.38 -20.26 -28.33
N LYS A 572 -12.61 -21.10 -27.33
CA LYS A 572 -13.38 -20.75 -26.12
C LYS A 572 -12.90 -21.49 -24.88
N VAL A 573 -13.33 -20.96 -23.73
CA VAL A 573 -13.23 -21.66 -22.44
C VAL A 573 -14.14 -22.89 -22.47
N VAL A 574 -13.55 -24.03 -22.14
CA VAL A 574 -14.23 -25.33 -22.05
C VAL A 574 -14.63 -25.62 -20.61
N ASP A 575 -13.77 -25.28 -19.65
CA ASP A 575 -14.02 -25.54 -18.22
C ASP A 575 -13.21 -24.58 -17.34
N HIS A 576 -13.72 -24.31 -16.15
CA HIS A 576 -13.09 -23.46 -15.13
C HIS A 576 -13.57 -23.86 -13.72
N LEU A 577 -12.63 -24.14 -12.82
CA LEU A 577 -12.94 -24.59 -11.46
C LEU A 577 -11.90 -24.15 -10.43
N GLU A 578 -12.34 -23.88 -9.20
CA GLU A 578 -11.46 -23.80 -8.03
C GLU A 578 -10.97 -25.21 -7.68
N LEU A 579 -9.65 -25.40 -7.62
CA LEU A 579 -9.01 -26.66 -7.28
C LEU A 579 -8.72 -26.80 -5.80
N ALA A 580 -8.19 -25.73 -5.19
CA ALA A 580 -7.73 -25.73 -3.81
C ALA A 580 -7.81 -24.33 -3.20
N ASP A 581 -7.96 -24.30 -1.89
CA ASP A 581 -8.06 -23.10 -1.05
C ASP A 581 -7.04 -23.29 0.07
N THR A 582 -5.87 -22.67 -0.09
CA THR A 582 -4.67 -22.96 0.72
C THR A 582 -4.20 -21.72 1.46
N SER A 583 -3.28 -21.88 2.41
CA SER A 583 -2.61 -20.76 3.07
C SER A 583 -1.29 -20.34 2.39
N LEU A 584 -0.94 -20.95 1.26
CA LEU A 584 0.37 -20.78 0.62
C LEU A 584 0.49 -19.38 0.01
N ASN A 585 1.67 -18.77 0.07
CA ASN A 585 1.99 -17.60 -0.75
C ASN A 585 2.55 -18.04 -2.10
N ILE A 586 1.66 -18.34 -3.04
CA ILE A 586 1.99 -19.04 -4.29
C ILE A 586 2.80 -18.15 -5.24
N THR A 587 4.01 -18.59 -5.60
CA THR A 587 4.90 -17.85 -6.51
C THR A 587 5.13 -18.51 -7.86
N ASP A 588 4.92 -19.83 -7.97
CA ASP A 588 5.10 -20.57 -9.23
C ASP A 588 4.51 -21.99 -9.17
N PHE A 589 4.32 -22.58 -10.35
CA PHE A 589 3.93 -23.98 -10.56
C PHE A 589 4.86 -24.62 -11.58
N LYS A 590 5.55 -25.71 -11.22
CA LYS A 590 6.50 -26.40 -12.11
C LYS A 590 6.47 -27.90 -11.88
N PHE A 591 7.14 -28.67 -12.73
CA PHE A 591 7.29 -30.11 -12.56
C PHE A 591 8.65 -30.46 -11.96
N ASN A 592 8.69 -31.52 -11.15
CA ASN A 592 9.94 -32.13 -10.69
C ASN A 592 10.43 -33.22 -11.68
N SER A 593 11.56 -33.87 -11.38
CA SER A 593 12.19 -34.85 -12.28
C SER A 593 11.37 -36.14 -12.44
N ARG A 594 10.41 -36.36 -11.54
CA ARG A 594 9.45 -37.47 -11.57
C ARG A 594 8.15 -37.12 -12.32
N GLY A 595 8.04 -35.90 -12.87
CA GLY A 595 6.85 -35.42 -13.59
C GLY A 595 5.67 -35.10 -12.67
N GLU A 596 5.95 -34.79 -11.40
CA GLU A 596 4.97 -34.45 -10.38
C GLU A 596 4.86 -32.92 -10.28
N LEU A 597 3.64 -32.42 -10.15
CA LEU A 597 3.40 -30.98 -10.00
C LEU A 597 3.95 -30.52 -8.64
N LEU A 598 4.67 -29.41 -8.67
CA LEU A 598 5.13 -28.65 -7.52
C LEU A 598 4.51 -27.26 -7.55
N ILE A 599 4.12 -26.79 -6.37
CA ILE A 599 3.64 -25.44 -6.08
C ILE A 599 4.67 -24.77 -5.17
N ALA A 600 5.18 -23.61 -5.56
CA ALA A 600 6.11 -22.83 -4.76
C ALA A 600 5.36 -21.96 -3.74
N ASP A 601 5.77 -22.06 -2.48
CA ASP A 601 5.22 -21.29 -1.38
C ASP A 601 6.29 -20.40 -0.75
N HIS A 602 6.14 -19.10 -0.98
CA HIS A 602 7.04 -18.06 -0.52
C HIS A 602 6.98 -17.83 1.00
N ALA A 603 5.91 -18.26 1.67
CA ALA A 603 5.75 -18.17 3.13
C ALA A 603 6.07 -16.78 3.72
N ARG A 604 5.49 -15.72 3.16
CA ARG A 604 5.63 -14.34 3.66
C ARG A 604 4.89 -14.10 4.96
N ILE A 605 3.76 -14.79 5.15
CA ILE A 605 2.84 -14.56 6.27
C ILE A 605 2.80 -15.72 7.27
N HIS A 606 3.59 -16.78 7.05
CA HIS A 606 3.71 -17.92 7.94
C HIS A 606 5.13 -18.50 7.87
N GLU A 607 5.49 -19.38 8.81
CA GLU A 607 6.80 -20.04 8.77
C GLU A 607 6.81 -21.23 7.79
N GLY A 608 8.01 -21.63 7.35
CA GLY A 608 8.21 -22.86 6.61
C GLY A 608 7.83 -22.79 5.14
N GLY A 609 8.47 -21.92 4.35
CA GLY A 609 8.40 -21.99 2.89
C GLY A 609 8.81 -23.34 2.31
N GLY A 610 8.50 -23.57 1.04
CA GLY A 610 8.89 -24.80 0.36
C GLY A 610 8.06 -25.11 -0.87
N PHE A 611 8.06 -26.40 -1.23
CA PHE A 611 7.35 -26.91 -2.39
C PHE A 611 6.29 -27.92 -1.97
N TYR A 612 5.15 -27.90 -2.67
CA TYR A 612 3.98 -28.71 -2.35
C TYR A 612 3.43 -29.42 -3.58
N HIS A 613 2.92 -30.63 -3.39
CA HIS A 613 2.11 -31.34 -4.36
C HIS A 613 0.63 -30.99 -4.19
N LEU A 614 -0.10 -30.96 -5.30
CA LEU A 614 -1.55 -30.98 -5.29
C LEU A 614 -2.04 -32.44 -5.23
N VAL A 615 -2.83 -32.78 -4.22
CA VAL A 615 -3.33 -34.15 -3.98
C VAL A 615 -4.86 -34.16 -3.89
N PRO A 616 -5.56 -35.18 -4.40
CA PRO A 616 -7.01 -35.25 -4.30
C PRO A 616 -7.49 -35.23 -2.86
N THR A 617 -8.54 -34.46 -2.58
CA THR A 617 -9.24 -34.50 -1.30
C THR A 617 -9.87 -35.88 -1.10
N PRO A 618 -9.64 -36.56 0.04
CA PRO A 618 -10.26 -37.85 0.32
C PRO A 618 -11.80 -37.76 0.27
N ALA A 619 -12.45 -38.79 -0.29
CA ALA A 619 -13.90 -38.79 -0.52
C ALA A 619 -14.74 -38.80 0.77
N ASP A 620 -14.12 -39.16 1.90
CA ASP A 620 -14.69 -39.21 3.23
C ASP A 620 -14.58 -37.89 4.01
N VAL A 621 -13.88 -36.88 3.46
CA VAL A 621 -13.87 -35.53 4.05
C VAL A 621 -15.26 -34.93 3.92
N LYS A 622 -15.97 -34.84 5.05
CA LYS A 622 -17.31 -34.26 5.12
C LYS A 622 -17.27 -32.75 4.93
N GLU A 623 -18.38 -32.21 4.42
CA GLU A 623 -18.68 -30.78 4.55
C GLU A 623 -18.50 -30.39 6.02
N SER A 624 -17.80 -29.28 6.26
CA SER A 624 -17.61 -28.84 7.64
C SER A 624 -18.96 -28.47 8.26
N ASP A 625 -19.08 -28.55 9.58
CA ASP A 625 -20.28 -28.13 10.32
C ASP A 625 -20.44 -26.59 10.33
N PHE A 626 -20.07 -25.94 9.23
CA PHE A 626 -20.11 -24.49 9.08
C PHE A 626 -21.57 -24.00 9.17
N PRO A 627 -21.87 -23.07 10.10
CA PRO A 627 -23.22 -22.57 10.31
C PRO A 627 -23.82 -21.95 9.04
N LYS A 628 -25.03 -22.37 8.68
CA LYS A 628 -25.77 -21.85 7.50
C LYS A 628 -26.68 -20.65 7.83
N THR A 629 -26.85 -20.33 9.10
CA THR A 629 -27.67 -19.21 9.58
C THR A 629 -26.93 -18.43 10.66
N LEU A 630 -27.23 -17.13 10.80
CA LEU A 630 -26.66 -16.29 11.87
C LEU A 630 -26.96 -16.85 13.27
N SER A 631 -28.17 -17.40 13.47
CA SER A 631 -28.57 -18.04 14.73
C SER A 631 -27.70 -19.24 15.13
N ALA A 632 -27.12 -19.93 14.15
CA ALA A 632 -26.28 -21.11 14.40
C ALA A 632 -24.79 -20.75 14.61
N THR A 633 -24.39 -19.49 14.41
CA THR A 633 -22.97 -19.07 14.51
C THR A 633 -22.46 -18.99 15.94
N GLY A 634 -23.36 -18.71 16.89
CA GLY A 634 -23.02 -18.30 18.26
C GLY A 634 -22.61 -16.83 18.38
N LEU A 635 -22.60 -16.04 17.30
CA LEU A 635 -22.20 -14.62 17.32
C LEU A 635 -23.30 -13.67 17.82
N PHE A 636 -24.56 -14.11 17.79
CA PHE A 636 -25.73 -13.29 18.09
C PHE A 636 -26.54 -13.92 19.21
N ALA A 637 -26.86 -13.12 20.24
CA ALA A 637 -27.85 -13.49 21.26
C ALA A 637 -29.27 -13.43 20.68
N ASN A 638 -29.53 -12.43 19.82
CA ASN A 638 -30.80 -12.29 19.12
C ASN A 638 -30.56 -11.80 17.67
N PRO A 639 -30.52 -12.72 16.69
CA PRO A 639 -30.30 -12.37 15.29
C PRO A 639 -31.37 -11.44 14.70
N ALA A 640 -32.63 -11.52 15.14
CA ALA A 640 -33.72 -10.71 14.57
C ALA A 640 -33.54 -9.20 14.88
N ASN A 641 -32.90 -8.90 16.02
CA ASN A 641 -32.60 -7.53 16.44
C ASN A 641 -31.12 -7.15 16.24
N HIS A 642 -30.33 -8.02 15.60
CA HIS A 642 -28.87 -7.90 15.47
C HIS A 642 -28.16 -7.69 16.83
N GLU A 643 -28.67 -8.32 17.88
CA GLU A 643 -28.05 -8.28 19.21
C GLU A 643 -26.91 -9.28 19.29
N LEU A 644 -25.70 -8.79 19.55
CA LEU A 644 -24.48 -9.58 19.62
C LEU A 644 -24.45 -10.43 20.90
N ALA A 645 -23.85 -11.61 20.81
CA ALA A 645 -23.60 -12.46 21.98
C ALA A 645 -22.56 -11.82 22.92
N VAL A 646 -22.61 -12.18 24.20
CA VAL A 646 -21.61 -11.75 25.21
C VAL A 646 -20.21 -12.09 24.73
N GLY A 647 -19.23 -11.20 24.87
CA GLY A 647 -17.85 -11.44 24.40
C GLY A 647 -17.62 -11.20 22.91
N VAL A 648 -18.68 -10.97 22.11
CA VAL A 648 -18.55 -10.41 20.76
C VAL A 648 -18.50 -8.89 20.88
N LEU A 649 -17.31 -8.34 20.66
CA LEU A 649 -17.00 -6.97 21.03
C LEU A 649 -17.26 -6.01 19.87
N PRO A 650 -18.09 -4.97 20.03
CA PRO A 650 -18.21 -3.94 19.02
C PRO A 650 -16.90 -3.15 18.89
N TYR A 651 -16.51 -2.81 17.67
CA TYR A 651 -15.37 -1.93 17.41
C TYR A 651 -15.73 -0.87 16.35
N SER A 652 -14.97 0.21 16.33
CA SER A 652 -15.01 1.23 15.28
C SER A 652 -13.67 1.30 14.56
N VAL A 653 -13.65 1.90 13.36
CA VAL A 653 -12.43 2.11 12.57
C VAL A 653 -12.13 3.61 12.50
N ASN A 654 -10.86 3.97 12.46
CA ASN A 654 -10.43 5.38 12.42
C ASN A 654 -10.89 6.10 11.14
N ALA A 655 -11.04 5.37 10.03
CA ALA A 655 -11.58 5.86 8.77
C ALA A 655 -12.77 4.99 8.37
N GLU A 656 -13.99 5.49 8.62
CA GLU A 656 -15.19 4.78 8.22
C GLU A 656 -15.42 4.90 6.71
N GLN A 657 -15.85 3.80 6.09
CA GLN A 657 -16.27 3.82 4.69
C GLN A 657 -17.56 4.64 4.57
N TRP A 658 -17.63 5.54 3.58
CA TRP A 658 -18.89 6.20 3.22
C TRP A 658 -19.86 5.17 2.64
N VAL A 659 -21.10 5.14 3.14
CA VAL A 659 -22.09 4.09 2.84
C VAL A 659 -23.48 4.64 2.48
N ASP A 660 -23.55 5.76 1.76
CA ASP A 660 -24.79 6.33 1.17
C ASP A 660 -26.07 6.21 2.04
N GLY A 661 -26.05 6.81 3.23
CA GLY A 661 -27.21 6.83 4.13
C GLY A 661 -27.44 5.55 4.97
N LEU A 662 -26.58 4.53 4.85
CA LEU A 662 -26.64 3.33 5.68
C LEU A 662 -25.89 3.50 7.01
N ASN A 663 -26.33 2.76 8.03
CA ASN A 663 -25.61 2.62 9.30
C ASN A 663 -24.82 1.30 9.29
N GLN A 664 -23.51 1.37 9.50
CA GLN A 664 -22.66 0.18 9.61
C GLN A 664 -22.30 -0.09 11.08
N ARG A 665 -22.40 -1.35 11.52
CA ARG A 665 -21.91 -1.79 12.83
C ARG A 665 -20.77 -2.78 12.61
N ARG A 666 -19.77 -2.78 13.48
CA ARG A 666 -18.68 -3.75 13.39
C ARG A 666 -18.47 -4.41 14.73
N ALA A 667 -18.14 -5.69 14.71
CA ALA A 667 -17.81 -6.42 15.92
C ALA A 667 -16.73 -7.47 15.66
N ILE A 668 -16.03 -7.84 16.71
CA ILE A 668 -14.94 -8.80 16.69
C ILE A 668 -15.16 -9.85 17.79
N ALA A 669 -15.00 -11.12 17.43
CA ALA A 669 -14.96 -12.22 18.37
C ALA A 669 -13.51 -12.73 18.44
N LEU A 670 -12.88 -12.59 19.61
CA LEU A 670 -11.50 -13.03 19.84
C LEU A 670 -11.49 -14.39 20.55
N PRO A 671 -10.83 -15.42 19.99
CA PRO A 671 -10.76 -16.73 20.61
C PRO A 671 -9.88 -16.70 21.86
N ALA A 672 -10.30 -17.43 22.89
CA ALA A 672 -9.54 -17.66 24.11
C ALA A 672 -9.11 -19.13 24.19
N TYR A 673 -7.83 -19.36 24.46
CA TYR A 673 -7.22 -20.67 24.55
C TYR A 673 -6.98 -21.05 26.02
N PRO A 674 -7.14 -22.32 26.42
CA PRO A 674 -6.73 -22.76 27.74
C PRO A 674 -5.21 -22.61 27.90
N ASP A 675 -4.76 -22.00 28.98
CA ASP A 675 -3.37 -21.94 29.41
C ASP A 675 -2.99 -23.19 30.22
N GLU A 676 -1.71 -23.30 30.59
CA GLU A 676 -1.16 -24.44 31.34
C GLU A 676 -1.82 -24.66 32.71
N SER A 677 -2.51 -23.65 33.25
CA SER A 677 -3.27 -23.73 34.51
C SER A 677 -4.75 -24.09 34.31
N GLY A 678 -5.20 -24.25 33.07
CA GLY A 678 -6.60 -24.44 32.71
C GLY A 678 -7.43 -23.14 32.66
N GLY A 679 -6.80 -21.99 32.88
CA GLY A 679 -7.40 -20.67 32.67
C GLY A 679 -7.54 -20.36 31.19
N ARG A 680 -8.49 -19.50 30.77
CA ARG A 680 -8.61 -19.10 29.35
C ARG A 680 -7.86 -17.79 29.11
N LYS A 681 -6.92 -17.78 28.17
CA LYS A 681 -6.16 -16.60 27.75
C LYS A 681 -6.36 -16.35 26.26
N THR A 682 -6.70 -15.13 25.88
CA THR A 682 -6.71 -14.70 24.49
C THR A 682 -5.29 -14.38 24.02
N THR A 683 -4.94 -14.87 22.84
CA THR A 683 -3.71 -14.43 22.16
C THR A 683 -3.82 -12.93 21.85
N PRO A 684 -2.81 -12.12 22.14
CA PRO A 684 -2.83 -10.70 21.78
C PRO A 684 -2.99 -10.51 20.27
N ILE A 685 -3.70 -9.45 19.86
CA ILE A 685 -3.64 -8.99 18.47
C ILE A 685 -2.23 -8.44 18.24
N GLY A 686 -1.50 -9.02 17.29
CA GLY A 686 -0.17 -8.56 16.91
C GLY A 686 -0.27 -7.21 16.21
N PHE A 687 0.13 -6.14 16.90
CA PHE A 687 0.21 -4.82 16.30
C PHE A 687 1.54 -4.63 15.55
N ARG A 688 1.46 -4.21 14.29
CA ARG A 688 2.63 -3.77 13.51
C ARG A 688 2.35 -2.42 12.86
N ARG A 689 3.20 -1.43 13.16
CA ARG A 689 3.02 -0.02 12.75
C ARG A 689 2.87 0.20 11.22
N ASN A 690 3.55 -0.62 10.41
CA ASN A 690 3.63 -0.44 8.95
C ASN A 690 3.18 -1.70 8.17
N ARG A 691 2.43 -2.61 8.80
CA ARG A 691 1.98 -3.87 8.18
C ARG A 691 0.58 -4.23 8.67
N VAL A 692 -0.03 -5.22 8.01
CA VAL A 692 -1.30 -5.82 8.42
C VAL A 692 -1.19 -6.32 9.86
N TRP A 693 -2.24 -6.13 10.65
CA TRP A 693 -2.32 -6.66 12.01
C TRP A 693 -2.41 -8.18 11.95
N GLU A 694 -1.69 -8.85 12.86
CA GLU A 694 -1.77 -10.31 13.01
C GLU A 694 -2.91 -10.63 13.97
N MET A 695 -3.99 -11.18 13.44
CA MET A 695 -5.13 -11.62 14.25
C MET A 695 -4.88 -13.04 14.73
N PRO A 696 -5.24 -13.38 15.99
CA PRO A 696 -5.25 -14.76 16.45
C PRO A 696 -6.08 -15.66 15.52
N GLU A 697 -5.59 -16.87 15.24
CA GLU A 697 -6.37 -17.88 14.51
C GLU A 697 -7.72 -18.09 15.18
N GLY A 698 -8.80 -18.18 14.40
CA GLY A 698 -10.18 -18.29 14.89
C GLY A 698 -10.86 -16.95 15.21
N THR A 699 -10.18 -15.81 15.02
CA THR A 699 -10.81 -14.48 15.10
C THR A 699 -11.92 -14.34 14.05
N VAL A 700 -13.09 -13.85 14.48
CA VAL A 700 -14.20 -13.54 13.57
C VAL A 700 -14.42 -12.04 13.53
N LEU A 701 -14.36 -11.46 12.33
CA LEU A 701 -14.75 -10.07 12.06
C LEU A 701 -16.18 -10.04 11.51
N ILE A 702 -17.00 -9.17 12.10
CA ILE A 702 -18.39 -8.96 11.74
C ILE A 702 -18.52 -7.51 11.24
N LYS A 703 -19.15 -7.33 10.09
CA LYS A 703 -19.46 -6.04 9.47
C LYS A 703 -20.94 -5.97 9.12
#